data_AF-A0A1V5YSS2-F1
#
_entry.id   AF-A0A1V5YSS2-F1
#
_cell.length_a   1.000
_cell.length_b   1.000
_cell.length_c   1.000
_cell.angle_alpha   90.00
_cell.angle_beta   90.00
_cell.angle_gamma   90.00
#
_symmetry.space_group_name_H-M   'P 1'
#
loop_
_entity.id
_entity.type
_entity.pdbx_description
1 polymer ?
#
loop_
_entity_poly.entity_id
_entity_poly.type
_entity_poly.pdbx_seq_one_letter_code
_entity_poly.pdbx_strand_id
1 'polypeptide(L)'
;MKTKQCLYLFVIIAFFLSSCDKDKGLENKFEPKTYTVSGKVEKGPFVIGSTVTIQPMDGNLQALGSPDSTTIQDNFGSFSFEPRLFQTPYAEVTANGYFFNEIKGEFSTSKLRLRALVDLSDGPTANVNFFTHLKYQRIQKLIADNIKFGEADKQAQEELFSAFGLQKHAEKDASTFSIAEGTDEAAALIAISSLLLVDKSGTTLGKYLAKLCKEFGEKGTFEESTIQQIRGDKEALWSKLSSVRSNIIEYYETFGLEVEVKELERFIDWDNDGIAGNEVLQEGQEVVLEITELNVPKEGGIYTIGISSPIPVYLEPRLEPVDPDEPPIVIPNDIFSEIYENVDNTDISIEKSINANELIIKVSPSIFKIAKSTSVQLYDCLGNILGEVKILQEGNENAPTPKLRDTMKQIVNSFASEIAQGFSKLNLIEQYYYYNKESDWVNQYIHPSSSVVYDIWGAFYRANRVIMTFKDAEAKKLGVYQDYLNVFSAMYYYYMVVLWGDVPYINFVPNMDNTRDIRRTPQNEIFTDLQKNLEEAINYFKEKRNESLNGDANDFFFLSKDVARILLANIYMYQGEYIQAEKLLEEVINNGFYELDTSNYNKQETITNLFNSGSGKETIFATKHNMGGPKNSGNIFNVNPLPIMTYTDVILSHAECLYKNGKSPEAESLLTEIVTAKGINLSGSNVLEKIKDARLQLMLYSNTNFAFMKRNDFAKDVYGIEEYRLLLPIPMSELTIHSQLIQNPGY
;
A
#
# COMPACT_ATOMS: atom_id res chain seq x y z
N MET A 1 90.57 -32.82 49.19
CA MET A 1 91.98 -32.34 49.28
C MET A 1 91.95 -30.81 49.30
N LYS A 2 92.61 -30.13 50.25
CA LYS A 2 93.98 -29.56 50.14
C LYS A 2 94.15 -28.73 48.85
N THR A 3 94.58 -27.46 48.86
CA THR A 3 95.07 -26.52 49.91
C THR A 3 94.98 -25.11 49.29
N LYS A 4 94.37 -24.09 49.92
CA LYS A 4 94.82 -23.26 51.06
C LYS A 4 96.07 -22.38 50.76
N GLN A 5 95.97 -21.10 51.16
CA GLN A 5 97.06 -20.16 51.52
C GLN A 5 97.83 -19.53 50.33
N CYS A 6 98.32 -18.27 50.35
CA CYS A 6 98.37 -17.16 51.34
C CYS A 6 98.95 -15.91 50.60
N LEU A 7 98.93 -14.63 51.02
CA LEU A 7 98.22 -13.87 52.07
C LEU A 7 98.61 -12.36 51.97
N TYR A 8 97.65 -11.42 52.07
CA TYR A 8 97.81 -9.96 52.37
C TYR A 8 98.81 -9.13 51.49
N LEU A 9 98.73 -7.79 51.40
CA LEU A 9 98.10 -6.74 52.21
C LEU A 9 97.85 -5.49 51.34
N PHE A 10 96.69 -4.81 51.43
CA PHE A 10 96.53 -3.33 51.57
C PHE A 10 95.05 -2.88 51.41
N VAL A 11 94.55 -2.22 52.46
CA VAL A 11 93.46 -1.21 52.56
C VAL A 11 92.10 -1.41 51.86
N ILE A 12 91.06 -1.29 52.69
CA ILE A 12 89.61 -1.34 52.44
C ILE A 12 89.07 0.12 52.60
N ILE A 13 88.07 0.65 51.88
CA ILE A 13 87.03 0.10 50.99
C ILE A 13 86.80 1.01 49.76
N ALA A 14 86.06 0.58 48.72
CA ALA A 14 85.59 1.48 47.65
C ALA A 14 84.27 1.02 46.99
N PHE A 15 83.47 2.01 46.55
CA PHE A 15 82.28 1.94 45.68
C PHE A 15 81.06 1.11 46.09
N PHE A 16 79.99 1.83 46.47
CA PHE A 16 78.66 1.67 45.87
C PHE A 16 77.84 2.96 46.06
N LEU A 17 77.57 3.70 44.97
CA LEU A 17 76.27 4.30 44.60
C LEU A 17 76.38 5.24 43.37
N SER A 18 75.50 4.99 42.40
CA SER A 18 74.90 5.92 41.43
C SER A 18 75.77 6.73 40.44
N SER A 19 75.76 6.29 39.18
CA SER A 19 75.15 7.10 38.10
C SER A 19 74.53 6.17 37.06
N CYS A 20 73.32 6.49 36.60
CA CYS A 20 72.73 5.84 35.43
C CYS A 20 73.38 6.42 34.18
N ASP A 21 73.83 5.58 33.26
CA ASP A 21 73.50 5.74 31.85
C ASP A 21 73.71 4.42 31.10
N LYS A 22 72.67 3.92 30.43
CA LYS A 22 72.74 2.78 29.49
C LYS A 22 71.57 2.87 28.52
N ASP A 23 71.79 3.62 27.45
CA ASP A 23 71.05 3.49 26.21
C ASP A 23 70.84 2.02 25.85
N LYS A 24 69.59 1.71 25.50
CA LYS A 24 69.19 0.51 24.78
C LYS A 24 68.35 0.92 23.58
N GLY A 25 68.97 1.63 22.66
CA GLY A 25 68.41 1.87 21.33
C GLY A 25 68.27 0.55 20.56
N LEU A 26 67.28 0.49 19.67
CA LEU A 26 67.04 -0.61 18.73
C LEU A 26 68.10 -0.63 17.60
N GLU A 27 69.36 -0.92 17.92
CA GLU A 27 70.39 -1.16 16.90
C GLU A 27 70.20 -2.54 16.22
N ASN A 28 69.30 -2.58 15.24
CA ASN A 28 69.48 -3.49 14.11
C ASN A 28 70.69 -2.97 13.30
N LYS A 29 71.71 -3.80 13.12
CA LYS A 29 72.84 -3.46 12.22
C LYS A 29 72.39 -3.60 10.78
N PHE A 30 72.00 -2.49 10.16
CA PHE A 30 71.75 -2.41 8.73
C PHE A 30 73.07 -2.26 7.97
N GLU A 31 73.21 -2.99 6.85
CA GLU A 31 74.32 -2.78 5.91
C GLU A 31 73.93 -1.70 4.89
N PRO A 32 74.75 -0.65 4.67
CA PRO A 32 74.42 0.40 3.71
C PRO A 32 74.26 -0.14 2.28
N LYS A 33 73.14 0.18 1.64
CA LYS A 33 72.76 -0.33 0.32
C LYS A 33 72.31 0.81 -0.60
N THR A 34 72.66 0.71 -1.88
CA THR A 34 72.18 1.65 -2.90
C THR A 34 70.78 1.27 -3.34
N TYR A 35 69.86 2.23 -3.29
CA TYR A 35 68.49 2.08 -3.77
C TYR A 35 68.23 3.06 -4.91
N THR A 36 67.45 2.63 -5.90
CA THR A 36 66.79 3.50 -6.88
C THR A 36 65.34 3.54 -6.46
N VAL A 37 64.83 4.70 -6.07
CA VAL A 37 63.46 4.84 -5.53
C VAL A 37 62.58 5.49 -6.58
N SER A 38 61.48 4.83 -6.91
CA SER A 38 60.49 5.31 -7.87
C SER A 38 59.09 5.00 -7.36
N GLY A 39 58.08 5.63 -7.96
CA GLY A 39 56.69 5.40 -7.56
C GLY A 39 55.78 6.41 -8.23
N LYS A 40 54.52 6.42 -7.81
CA LYS A 40 53.50 7.36 -8.29
C LYS A 40 52.92 8.19 -7.13
N VAL A 41 52.32 9.35 -7.43
CA VAL A 41 51.59 10.16 -6.44
C VAL A 41 50.12 10.25 -6.85
N GLU A 42 49.27 9.55 -6.12
CA GLU A 42 47.93 9.17 -6.59
C GLU A 42 46.83 9.40 -5.54
N LYS A 43 45.96 10.36 -5.88
CA LYS A 43 44.66 10.72 -5.29
C LYS A 43 43.66 10.63 -6.45
N GLY A 44 43.71 11.63 -7.33
CA GLY A 44 43.91 11.43 -8.76
C GLY A 44 45.40 11.66 -9.08
N PRO A 45 45.85 11.51 -10.34
CA PRO A 45 47.25 11.75 -10.67
C PRO A 45 47.66 13.19 -10.34
N PHE A 46 48.82 13.33 -9.70
CA PHE A 46 49.43 14.65 -9.49
C PHE A 46 49.94 15.22 -10.81
N VAL A 47 49.79 16.53 -11.00
CA VAL A 47 50.16 17.22 -12.24
C VAL A 47 51.69 17.20 -12.42
N ILE A 48 52.14 16.97 -13.65
CA ILE A 48 53.55 17.05 -14.09
C ILE A 48 54.22 18.33 -13.54
N GLY A 49 55.44 18.20 -13.02
CA GLY A 49 56.17 19.29 -12.37
C GLY A 49 55.81 19.53 -10.90
N SER A 50 54.85 18.78 -10.33
CA SER A 50 54.68 18.71 -8.87
C SER A 50 55.92 18.12 -8.19
N THR A 51 56.26 18.59 -7.00
CA THR A 51 57.53 18.25 -6.34
C THR A 51 57.38 17.01 -5.47
N VAL A 52 58.32 16.07 -5.59
CA VAL A 52 58.48 14.91 -4.70
C VAL A 52 59.84 15.03 -3.99
N THR A 53 59.89 14.76 -2.69
CA THR A 53 61.07 14.89 -1.85
C THR A 53 61.26 13.62 -1.03
N ILE A 54 62.47 13.04 -1.07
CA ILE A 54 62.84 11.87 -0.26
C ILE A 54 63.84 12.25 0.81
N GLN A 55 63.57 11.84 2.05
CA GLN A 55 64.44 12.00 3.21
C GLN A 55 64.79 10.61 3.75
N PRO A 56 66.07 10.17 3.67
CA PRO A 56 66.51 8.95 4.35
C PRO A 56 66.28 9.05 5.86
N MET A 57 65.89 7.94 6.50
CA MET A 57 65.50 7.86 7.92
C MET A 57 66.18 6.69 8.63
N ASP A 58 66.52 6.85 9.91
CA ASP A 58 67.02 5.75 10.74
C ASP A 58 65.89 4.82 11.23
N GLY A 59 66.24 3.78 12.01
CA GLY A 59 65.26 2.83 12.56
C GLY A 59 64.27 3.42 13.58
N ASN A 60 64.50 4.64 14.07
CA ASN A 60 63.62 5.41 14.95
C ASN A 60 62.97 6.60 14.22
N LEU A 61 62.98 6.58 12.88
CA LEU A 61 62.50 7.63 11.98
C LEU A 61 63.12 9.02 12.20
N GLN A 62 64.39 9.08 12.63
CA GLN A 62 65.17 10.31 12.64
C GLN A 62 65.84 10.54 11.28
N ALA A 63 65.86 11.79 10.82
CA ALA A 63 66.37 12.16 9.51
C ALA A 63 67.89 11.91 9.37
N LEU A 64 68.29 11.12 8.37
CA LEU A 64 69.67 10.83 8.03
C LEU A 64 70.14 11.64 6.81
N GLY A 65 71.03 12.60 7.05
CA GLY A 65 71.59 13.44 5.99
C GLY A 65 70.55 14.34 5.31
N SER A 66 70.93 14.92 4.18
CA SER A 66 70.07 15.88 3.45
C SER A 66 68.99 15.19 2.60
N PRO A 67 67.79 15.77 2.51
CA PRO A 67 66.75 15.31 1.60
C PRO A 67 67.15 15.57 0.14
N ASP A 68 66.53 14.85 -0.78
CA ASP A 68 66.67 15.01 -2.23
C ASP A 68 65.30 15.26 -2.87
N SER A 69 65.25 15.89 -4.04
CA SER A 69 64.00 16.30 -4.69
C SER A 69 63.97 16.05 -6.20
N THR A 70 62.86 15.49 -6.67
CA THR A 70 62.52 15.27 -8.08
C THR A 70 61.15 15.86 -8.39
N THR A 71 60.66 15.73 -9.62
CA THR A 71 59.31 16.14 -10.02
C THR A 71 58.54 14.99 -10.66
N ILE A 72 57.21 15.07 -10.62
CA ILE A 72 56.33 14.19 -11.39
C ILE A 72 56.66 14.32 -12.89
N GLN A 73 56.79 13.18 -13.57
CA GLN A 73 57.36 13.04 -14.91
C GLN A 73 56.33 12.75 -16.00
N ASP A 74 55.16 12.20 -15.65
CA ASP A 74 54.10 11.78 -16.58
C ASP A 74 52.68 12.02 -16.04
N ASN A 75 51.66 11.62 -16.81
CA ASN A 75 50.24 11.73 -16.44
C ASN A 75 49.74 10.61 -15.49
N PHE A 76 50.59 9.63 -15.16
CA PHE A 76 50.29 8.63 -14.12
C PHE A 76 50.72 9.12 -12.72
N GLY A 77 51.34 10.29 -12.62
CA GLY A 77 51.91 10.77 -11.37
C GLY A 77 53.28 10.14 -11.05
N SER A 78 53.97 9.55 -12.02
CA SER A 78 55.23 8.84 -11.78
C SER A 78 56.39 9.77 -11.40
N PHE A 79 57.25 9.32 -10.51
CA PHE A 79 58.53 9.94 -10.15
C PHE A 79 59.64 8.90 -10.04
N SER A 80 60.88 9.36 -10.18
CA SER A 80 62.08 8.55 -9.92
C SER A 80 63.20 9.43 -9.35
N PHE A 81 64.00 8.84 -8.45
CA PHE A 81 65.22 9.40 -7.89
C PHE A 81 66.45 8.65 -8.42
N GLU A 82 67.55 9.39 -8.60
CA GLU A 82 68.84 8.79 -8.98
C GLU A 82 69.34 7.79 -7.91
N PRO A 83 70.09 6.73 -8.31
CA PRO A 83 70.56 5.71 -7.38
C PRO A 83 71.43 6.30 -6.26
N ARG A 84 71.00 6.16 -5.00
CA ARG A 84 71.68 6.74 -3.83
C ARG A 84 71.94 5.69 -2.75
N LEU A 85 73.05 5.84 -2.03
CA LEU A 85 73.39 5.00 -0.86
C LEU A 85 72.57 5.43 0.36
N PHE A 86 71.83 4.48 0.94
CA PHE A 86 71.15 4.66 2.23
C PHE A 86 71.85 3.81 3.30
N GLN A 87 71.89 4.31 4.53
CA GLN A 87 72.46 3.59 5.69
C GLN A 87 71.50 2.54 6.28
N THR A 88 70.21 2.71 5.96
CA THR A 88 69.03 2.00 6.47
C THR A 88 68.03 1.92 5.32
N PRO A 89 67.11 0.95 5.28
CA PRO A 89 66.15 0.87 4.17
C PRO A 89 65.01 1.90 4.25
N TYR A 90 64.91 2.68 5.33
CA TYR A 90 63.75 3.55 5.60
C TYR A 90 63.88 4.95 4.99
N ALA A 91 62.76 5.48 4.49
CA ALA A 91 62.66 6.86 4.00
C ALA A 91 61.28 7.49 4.26
N GLU A 92 61.24 8.82 4.42
CA GLU A 92 60.02 9.61 4.22
C GLU A 92 59.99 10.11 2.77
N VAL A 93 58.87 9.90 2.08
CA VAL A 93 58.57 10.53 0.79
C VAL A 93 57.47 11.56 1.01
N THR A 94 57.75 12.85 0.72
CA THR A 94 56.76 13.93 0.70
C THR A 94 56.45 14.29 -0.75
N ALA A 95 55.17 14.36 -1.12
CA ALA A 95 54.72 14.95 -2.39
C ALA A 95 53.97 16.26 -2.14
N ASN A 96 54.14 17.26 -3.01
CA ASN A 96 53.46 18.56 -2.92
C ASN A 96 53.15 19.14 -4.31
N GLY A 97 51.86 19.26 -4.64
CA GLY A 97 51.46 19.53 -6.02
C GLY A 97 49.97 19.76 -6.23
N TYR A 98 49.61 20.14 -7.46
CA TYR A 98 48.23 20.12 -7.93
C TYR A 98 47.86 18.70 -8.36
N PHE A 99 46.58 18.34 -8.32
CA PHE A 99 46.10 16.99 -8.58
C PHE A 99 44.79 17.02 -9.38
N PHE A 100 44.49 15.96 -10.11
CA PHE A 100 43.17 15.80 -10.74
C PHE A 100 42.09 15.50 -9.68
N ASN A 101 40.96 16.22 -9.72
CA ASN A 101 39.83 16.05 -8.82
C ASN A 101 38.80 15.13 -9.47
N GLU A 102 38.77 13.88 -9.03
CA GLU A 102 37.93 12.82 -9.59
C GLU A 102 36.42 13.05 -9.38
N ILE A 103 36.03 13.82 -8.36
CA ILE A 103 34.62 14.20 -8.12
C ILE A 103 34.14 15.23 -9.16
N LYS A 104 35.03 16.07 -9.70
CA LYS A 104 34.68 17.20 -10.56
C LYS A 104 35.09 17.08 -12.02
N GLY A 105 36.02 16.18 -12.36
CA GLY A 105 36.60 16.10 -13.70
C GLY A 105 37.60 17.23 -14.01
N GLU A 106 38.10 17.93 -13.00
CA GLU A 106 38.93 19.15 -13.16
C GLU A 106 40.22 19.09 -12.34
N PHE A 107 41.25 19.85 -12.72
CA PHE A 107 42.45 20.01 -11.89
C PHE A 107 42.19 20.87 -10.64
N SER A 108 42.87 20.54 -9.54
CA SER A 108 42.74 21.25 -8.27
C SER A 108 43.21 22.71 -8.38
N THR A 109 42.48 23.63 -7.73
CA THR A 109 42.88 25.05 -7.64
C THR A 109 43.90 25.33 -6.53
N SER A 110 44.20 24.32 -5.70
CA SER A 110 45.18 24.39 -4.60
C SER A 110 46.12 23.19 -4.61
N LYS A 111 47.36 23.41 -4.16
CA LYS A 111 48.29 22.31 -3.91
C LYS A 111 47.87 21.48 -2.69
N LEU A 112 48.09 20.18 -2.76
CA LEU A 112 47.96 19.23 -1.67
C LEU A 112 49.34 18.67 -1.32
N ARG A 113 49.60 18.47 -0.02
CA ARG A 113 50.82 17.82 0.47
C ARG A 113 50.47 16.46 1.06
N LEU A 114 51.05 15.41 0.51
CA LEU A 114 50.95 14.03 1.01
C LEU A 114 52.32 13.55 1.51
N ARG A 115 52.32 12.50 2.31
CA ARG A 115 53.52 11.85 2.86
C ARG A 115 53.36 10.34 2.84
N ALA A 116 54.47 9.62 2.75
CA ALA A 116 54.56 8.19 2.99
C ALA A 116 55.84 7.91 3.80
N LEU A 117 55.81 6.84 4.59
CA LEU A 117 56.99 6.20 5.14
C LEU A 117 57.13 4.86 4.44
N VAL A 118 58.34 4.51 3.98
CA VAL A 118 58.57 3.31 3.19
C VAL A 118 59.79 2.54 3.67
N ASP A 119 59.72 1.21 3.56
CA ASP A 119 60.85 0.29 3.71
C ASP A 119 61.28 -0.18 2.31
N LEU A 120 62.46 0.26 1.89
CA LEU A 120 63.01 -0.04 0.57
C LEU A 120 63.61 -1.45 0.47
N SER A 121 63.57 -2.25 1.54
CA SER A 121 64.10 -3.62 1.53
C SER A 121 63.23 -4.58 0.71
N ASP A 122 61.91 -4.35 0.68
CA ASP A 122 60.92 -5.17 -0.04
C ASP A 122 60.72 -4.77 -1.51
N GLY A 123 61.15 -3.56 -1.91
CA GLY A 123 61.10 -3.11 -3.31
C GLY A 123 61.55 -1.66 -3.54
N PRO A 124 61.72 -1.24 -4.81
CA PRO A 124 62.04 0.15 -5.15
C PRO A 124 60.81 1.08 -5.20
N THR A 125 59.60 0.51 -5.18
CA THR A 125 58.32 1.23 -5.33
C THR A 125 57.92 1.93 -4.04
N ALA A 126 57.58 3.21 -4.14
CA ALA A 126 57.22 4.06 -3.00
C ALA A 126 56.05 5.01 -3.35
N ASN A 127 54.89 4.47 -3.73
CA ASN A 127 53.75 5.32 -4.11
C ASN A 127 53.28 6.15 -2.90
N VAL A 128 52.88 7.39 -3.17
CA VAL A 128 52.34 8.32 -2.17
C VAL A 128 50.87 8.57 -2.47
N ASN A 129 50.00 7.96 -1.68
CA ASN A 129 48.55 8.05 -1.83
C ASN A 129 47.86 8.38 -0.49
N PHE A 130 46.53 8.31 -0.47
CA PHE A 130 45.75 8.61 0.73
C PHE A 130 45.94 7.61 1.86
N PHE A 131 46.05 6.31 1.57
CA PHE A 131 46.31 5.32 2.61
C PHE A 131 47.70 5.52 3.24
N THR A 132 48.75 5.66 2.43
CA THR A 132 50.11 5.93 2.94
C THR A 132 50.19 7.23 3.76
N HIS A 133 49.40 8.24 3.39
CA HIS A 133 49.34 9.51 4.11
C HIS A 133 48.62 9.40 5.45
N LEU A 134 47.52 8.66 5.53
CA LEU A 134 46.77 8.46 6.77
C LEU A 134 47.53 7.56 7.75
N LYS A 135 48.19 6.47 7.28
CA LYS A 135 49.01 5.60 8.16
C LYS A 135 50.28 6.28 8.69
N TYR A 136 50.77 7.33 8.01
CA TYR A 136 52.01 8.05 8.34
C TYR A 136 52.21 8.35 9.84
N GLN A 137 51.28 9.05 10.50
CA GLN A 137 51.46 9.42 11.92
C GLN A 137 51.32 8.23 12.86
N ARG A 138 50.55 7.21 12.47
CA ARG A 138 50.36 5.99 13.27
C ARG A 138 51.64 5.17 13.31
N ILE A 139 52.33 5.01 12.18
CA ILE A 139 53.65 4.37 12.11
C ILE A 139 54.66 5.07 13.03
N GLN A 140 54.73 6.42 12.98
CA GLN A 140 55.60 7.20 13.87
C GLN A 140 55.30 6.94 15.34
N LYS A 141 54.01 6.87 15.72
CA LYS A 141 53.58 6.60 17.09
C LYS A 141 53.95 5.19 17.56
N LEU A 142 53.70 4.18 16.74
CA LEU A 142 54.02 2.77 17.04
C LEU A 142 55.54 2.54 17.18
N ILE A 143 56.36 3.18 16.33
CA ILE A 143 57.83 3.13 16.44
C ILE A 143 58.33 3.85 17.70
N ALA A 144 57.74 5.00 18.07
CA ALA A 144 58.04 5.67 19.34
C ALA A 144 57.66 4.81 20.56
N ASP A 145 56.69 3.91 20.41
CA ASP A 145 56.32 2.89 21.42
C ASP A 145 57.17 1.60 21.33
N ASN A 146 58.27 1.63 20.56
CA ASN A 146 59.29 0.57 20.36
C ASN A 146 58.87 -0.62 19.48
N ILE A 147 57.85 -0.46 18.62
CA ILE A 147 57.49 -1.45 17.59
C ILE A 147 58.42 -1.28 16.38
N LYS A 148 58.82 -2.38 15.73
CA LYS A 148 59.69 -2.29 14.53
C LYS A 148 58.92 -1.77 13.32
N PHE A 149 59.60 -1.14 12.37
CA PHE A 149 58.98 -0.54 11.19
C PHE A 149 57.98 -1.46 10.47
N GLY A 150 58.36 -2.65 10.02
CA GLY A 150 57.44 -3.55 9.29
C GLY A 150 56.27 -4.07 10.13
N GLU A 151 56.45 -4.22 11.45
CA GLU A 151 55.37 -4.57 12.39
C GLU A 151 54.42 -3.36 12.57
N ALA A 152 54.97 -2.15 12.66
CA ALA A 152 54.23 -0.89 12.82
C ALA A 152 53.47 -0.47 11.56
N ASP A 153 54.05 -0.63 10.37
CA ASP A 153 53.39 -0.36 9.09
C ASP A 153 52.24 -1.33 8.85
N LYS A 154 52.48 -2.63 9.05
CA LYS A 154 51.43 -3.65 8.96
C LYS A 154 50.28 -3.36 9.93
N GLN A 155 50.57 -3.09 11.20
CA GLN A 155 49.52 -2.75 12.18
C GLN A 155 48.76 -1.48 11.78
N ALA A 156 49.46 -0.41 11.39
CA ALA A 156 48.82 0.84 10.98
C ALA A 156 47.98 0.67 9.70
N GLN A 157 48.37 -0.24 8.81
CA GLN A 157 47.60 -0.58 7.61
C GLN A 157 46.35 -1.41 7.96
N GLU A 158 46.48 -2.47 8.76
CA GLU A 158 45.34 -3.28 9.22
C GLU A 158 44.31 -2.44 9.98
N GLU A 159 44.76 -1.55 10.88
CA GLU A 159 43.90 -0.58 11.58
C GLU A 159 43.20 0.39 10.62
N LEU A 160 43.92 0.96 9.64
CA LEU A 160 43.39 1.95 8.71
C LEU A 160 42.36 1.36 7.76
N PHE A 161 42.66 0.20 7.18
CA PHE A 161 41.76 -0.48 6.26
C PHE A 161 40.51 -0.97 7.02
N SER A 162 40.66 -1.44 8.26
CA SER A 162 39.52 -1.75 9.13
C SER A 162 38.63 -0.54 9.41
N ALA A 163 39.20 0.66 9.58
CA ALA A 163 38.45 1.89 9.80
C ALA A 163 37.60 2.34 8.59
N PHE A 164 37.78 1.71 7.41
CA PHE A 164 37.00 1.94 6.19
C PHE A 164 36.29 0.67 5.66
N GLY A 165 36.31 -0.46 6.40
CA GLY A 165 35.72 -1.73 5.97
C GLY A 165 36.54 -2.54 4.95
N LEU A 166 37.76 -2.12 4.64
CA LEU A 166 38.58 -2.67 3.56
C LEU A 166 39.54 -3.79 4.02
N GLN A 167 39.23 -4.54 5.09
CA GLN A 167 40.19 -5.49 5.70
C GLN A 167 40.71 -6.54 4.70
N LYS A 168 39.88 -6.94 3.71
CA LYS A 168 40.23 -7.86 2.62
C LYS A 168 41.42 -7.38 1.77
N HIS A 169 41.69 -6.07 1.74
CA HIS A 169 42.76 -5.45 0.95
C HIS A 169 43.99 -5.06 1.77
N ALA A 170 44.00 -5.35 3.08
CA ALA A 170 45.07 -4.92 3.99
C ALA A 170 46.39 -5.72 3.88
N GLU A 171 46.43 -6.83 3.14
CA GLU A 171 47.63 -7.67 2.99
C GLU A 171 48.68 -7.06 2.03
N LYS A 172 48.25 -6.44 0.94
CA LYS A 172 49.13 -5.79 -0.04
C LYS A 172 49.48 -4.39 0.46
N ASP A 173 50.76 -4.00 0.48
CA ASP A 173 51.15 -2.66 0.96
C ASP A 173 50.54 -1.57 0.08
N ALA A 174 49.85 -0.63 0.71
CA ALA A 174 49.31 0.57 0.08
C ALA A 174 50.36 1.38 -0.70
N SER A 175 51.66 1.28 -0.39
CA SER A 175 52.75 1.89 -1.17
C SER A 175 52.89 1.34 -2.59
N THR A 176 52.19 0.25 -2.92
CA THR A 176 52.15 -0.35 -4.26
C THR A 176 50.89 -0.03 -5.05
N PHE A 177 49.86 0.56 -4.43
CA PHE A 177 48.56 0.77 -5.08
C PHE A 177 48.63 1.89 -6.10
N SER A 178 48.02 1.70 -7.27
CA SER A 178 47.89 2.73 -8.31
C SER A 178 46.50 2.71 -8.94
N ILE A 179 45.92 3.90 -9.10
CA ILE A 179 44.53 4.09 -9.56
C ILE A 179 44.30 3.72 -11.04
N ALA A 180 45.38 3.53 -11.81
CA ALA A 180 45.34 3.18 -13.23
C ALA A 180 45.46 1.67 -13.51
N GLU A 181 45.60 0.82 -12.49
CA GLU A 181 45.89 -0.61 -12.66
C GLU A 181 44.66 -1.51 -12.86
N GLY A 182 43.45 -0.98 -12.70
CA GLY A 182 42.20 -1.77 -12.84
C GLY A 182 42.00 -2.85 -11.77
N THR A 183 42.82 -2.89 -10.72
CA THR A 183 42.70 -3.89 -9.64
C THR A 183 41.67 -3.47 -8.58
N ASP A 184 41.36 -4.39 -7.66
CA ASP A 184 40.54 -4.07 -6.48
C ASP A 184 41.22 -3.04 -5.57
N GLU A 185 42.56 -3.03 -5.51
CA GLU A 185 43.29 -2.01 -4.75
C GLU A 185 43.25 -0.62 -5.41
N ALA A 186 43.24 -0.58 -6.75
CA ALA A 186 43.01 0.65 -7.50
C ALA A 186 41.61 1.22 -7.19
N ALA A 187 40.59 0.36 -7.23
CA ALA A 187 39.20 0.74 -6.95
C ALA A 187 38.99 1.16 -5.48
N ALA A 188 39.57 0.43 -4.52
CA ALA A 188 39.58 0.81 -3.11
C ALA A 188 40.25 2.16 -2.86
N LEU A 189 41.38 2.43 -3.53
CA LEU A 189 42.03 3.74 -3.46
C LEU A 189 41.14 4.83 -4.06
N ILE A 190 40.53 4.63 -5.23
CA ILE A 190 39.61 5.60 -5.86
C ILE A 190 38.41 5.88 -4.96
N ALA A 191 37.78 4.86 -4.38
CA ALA A 191 36.59 4.99 -3.55
C ALA A 191 36.87 5.80 -2.27
N ILE A 192 37.90 5.47 -1.50
CA ILE A 192 38.27 6.22 -0.29
C ILE A 192 38.83 7.61 -0.65
N SER A 193 39.58 7.72 -1.75
CA SER A 193 40.02 9.01 -2.28
C SER A 193 38.84 9.93 -2.60
N SER A 194 37.79 9.41 -3.21
CA SER A 194 36.55 10.12 -3.55
C SER A 194 35.74 10.49 -2.30
N LEU A 195 35.56 9.55 -1.37
CA LEU A 195 34.86 9.75 -0.09
C LEU A 195 35.49 10.86 0.75
N LEU A 196 36.81 10.87 0.87
CA LEU A 196 37.54 11.89 1.61
C LEU A 196 37.62 13.25 0.86
N LEU A 197 37.19 13.30 -0.40
CA LEU A 197 37.15 14.49 -1.24
C LEU A 197 35.74 15.08 -1.44
N VAL A 198 34.68 14.28 -1.29
CA VAL A 198 33.31 14.72 -1.56
C VAL A 198 32.97 16.00 -0.79
N ASP A 199 32.45 16.99 -1.52
CA ASP A 199 32.11 18.34 -1.07
C ASP A 199 33.25 19.12 -0.37
N LYS A 200 34.49 18.64 -0.50
CA LYS A 200 35.72 19.24 0.04
C LYS A 200 36.63 19.67 -1.11
N SER A 201 37.22 20.85 -0.97
CA SER A 201 38.21 21.34 -1.93
C SER A 201 39.14 22.34 -1.25
N GLY A 202 40.21 22.76 -1.94
CA GLY A 202 41.06 23.82 -1.44
C GLY A 202 41.75 23.47 -0.11
N THR A 203 41.79 24.46 0.77
CA THR A 203 42.33 24.32 2.13
C THR A 203 41.44 23.47 3.05
N THR A 204 40.17 23.23 2.72
CA THR A 204 39.25 22.39 3.51
C THR A 204 39.69 20.93 3.48
N LEU A 205 40.08 20.40 2.31
CA LEU A 205 40.62 19.04 2.18
C LEU A 205 41.89 18.87 3.02
N GLY A 206 42.85 19.79 2.92
CA GLY A 206 44.09 19.73 3.68
C GLY A 206 43.88 19.78 5.20
N LYS A 207 42.91 20.59 5.68
CA LYS A 207 42.51 20.60 7.10
C LYS A 207 41.87 19.28 7.52
N TYR A 208 41.03 18.69 6.67
CA TYR A 208 40.35 17.43 6.96
C TYR A 208 41.35 16.28 7.05
N LEU A 209 42.26 16.12 6.09
CA LEU A 209 43.33 15.11 6.15
C LEU A 209 44.23 15.30 7.38
N ALA A 210 44.56 16.54 7.75
CA ALA A 210 45.34 16.81 8.96
C ALA A 210 44.60 16.41 10.26
N LYS A 211 43.27 16.55 10.31
CA LYS A 211 42.42 16.04 11.39
C LYS A 211 42.47 14.51 11.42
N LEU A 212 42.21 13.85 10.30
CA LEU A 212 42.22 12.38 10.17
C LEU A 212 43.56 11.77 10.57
N CYS A 213 44.67 12.28 10.03
CA CYS A 213 46.03 11.80 10.35
C CYS A 213 46.32 11.90 11.85
N LYS A 214 45.85 12.96 12.52
CA LYS A 214 46.07 13.16 13.95
C LYS A 214 45.27 12.17 14.79
N GLU A 215 43.96 12.07 14.55
CA GLU A 215 43.08 11.15 15.30
C GLU A 215 43.54 9.71 15.15
N PHE A 216 43.75 9.28 13.91
CA PHE A 216 44.23 7.95 13.59
C PHE A 216 45.66 7.71 14.11
N GLY A 217 46.55 8.70 14.00
CA GLY A 217 47.92 8.60 14.50
C GLY A 217 48.00 8.34 16.01
N GLU A 218 47.19 9.05 16.80
CA GLU A 218 47.14 8.90 18.25
C GLU A 218 46.55 7.54 18.70
N LYS A 219 45.49 7.06 18.04
CA LYS A 219 44.63 5.98 18.58
C LYS A 219 44.56 4.71 17.73
N GLY A 220 44.87 4.77 16.43
CA GLY A 220 44.54 3.73 15.45
C GLY A 220 43.06 3.73 15.04
N THR A 221 42.30 4.76 15.44
CA THR A 221 40.85 4.90 15.20
C THR A 221 40.49 6.37 15.01
N PHE A 222 39.39 6.64 14.30
CA PHE A 222 38.82 7.98 14.18
C PHE A 222 37.91 8.34 15.37
N GLU A 223 37.68 9.63 15.62
CA GLU A 223 36.71 10.06 16.63
C GLU A 223 35.26 9.95 16.13
N GLU A 224 34.30 9.81 17.03
CA GLU A 224 32.87 9.68 16.70
C GLU A 224 32.36 10.81 15.78
N SER A 225 32.81 12.06 16.00
CA SER A 225 32.46 13.20 15.13
C SER A 225 32.98 13.06 13.70
N THR A 226 34.09 12.33 13.53
CA THR A 226 34.70 12.02 12.23
C THR A 226 33.97 10.87 11.56
N ILE A 227 33.60 9.83 12.32
CA ILE A 227 32.80 8.70 11.82
C ILE A 227 31.43 9.20 11.32
N GLN A 228 30.77 10.10 12.07
CA GLN A 228 29.51 10.74 11.65
C GLN A 228 29.69 11.60 10.39
N GLN A 229 30.81 12.32 10.27
CA GLN A 229 31.12 13.07 9.05
C GLN A 229 31.33 12.14 7.85
N ILE A 230 32.09 11.04 8.02
CA ILE A 230 32.32 10.04 6.98
C ILE A 230 31.00 9.40 6.54
N ARG A 231 30.05 9.15 7.45
CA ARG A 231 28.70 8.65 7.10
C ARG A 231 27.94 9.61 6.18
N GLY A 232 27.85 10.89 6.53
CA GLY A 232 27.21 11.90 5.65
C GLY A 232 27.98 12.09 4.32
N ASP A 233 29.30 11.91 4.33
CA ASP A 233 30.11 11.93 3.12
C ASP A 233 29.81 10.72 2.20
N LYS A 234 29.51 9.53 2.73
CA LYS A 234 29.06 8.36 1.94
C LYS A 234 27.77 8.71 1.18
N GLU A 235 26.75 9.20 1.88
CA GLU A 235 25.46 9.63 1.30
C GLU A 235 25.66 10.68 0.19
N ALA A 236 26.50 11.69 0.43
CA ALA A 236 26.81 12.73 -0.55
C ALA A 236 27.64 12.25 -1.76
N LEU A 237 28.28 11.07 -1.67
CA LEU A 237 29.08 10.47 -2.73
C LEU A 237 28.25 9.53 -3.62
N TRP A 238 27.22 8.86 -3.09
CA TRP A 238 26.39 7.87 -3.79
C TRP A 238 26.02 8.27 -5.23
N SER A 239 25.35 9.42 -5.37
CA SER A 239 24.90 9.96 -6.67
C SER A 239 26.02 10.46 -7.60
N LYS A 240 27.28 10.42 -7.15
CA LYS A 240 28.47 10.90 -7.88
C LYS A 240 29.41 9.78 -8.32
N LEU A 241 29.23 8.53 -7.88
CA LEU A 241 30.14 7.40 -8.18
C LEU A 241 30.30 7.13 -9.68
N SER A 242 29.20 7.12 -10.43
CA SER A 242 29.22 6.96 -11.89
C SER A 242 30.02 8.07 -12.57
N SER A 243 29.86 9.32 -12.13
CA SER A 243 30.62 10.46 -12.63
C SER A 243 32.10 10.37 -12.25
N VAL A 244 32.45 9.93 -11.04
CA VAL A 244 33.84 9.66 -10.63
C VAL A 244 34.50 8.65 -11.55
N ARG A 245 33.81 7.54 -11.83
CA ARG A 245 34.27 6.49 -12.75
C ARG A 245 34.55 7.06 -14.14
N SER A 246 33.59 7.79 -14.71
CA SER A 246 33.75 8.43 -16.03
C SER A 246 34.89 9.45 -16.06
N ASN A 247 34.95 10.35 -15.08
CA ASN A 247 35.98 11.39 -14.98
C ASN A 247 37.41 10.82 -14.99
N ILE A 248 37.64 9.67 -14.34
CA ILE A 248 38.96 9.02 -14.32
C ILE A 248 39.28 8.41 -15.67
N ILE A 249 38.33 7.72 -16.31
CA ILE A 249 38.52 7.13 -17.65
C ILE A 249 38.80 8.24 -18.67
N GLU A 250 37.95 9.27 -18.75
CA GLU A 250 38.09 10.43 -19.65
C GLU A 250 39.42 11.17 -19.48
N TYR A 251 39.94 11.27 -18.25
CA TYR A 251 41.25 11.86 -17.97
C TYR A 251 42.38 11.11 -18.69
N TYR A 252 42.41 9.78 -18.60
CA TYR A 252 43.47 8.99 -19.23
C TYR A 252 43.27 8.87 -20.76
N GLU A 253 42.02 8.77 -21.23
CA GLU A 253 41.68 8.79 -22.66
C GLU A 253 42.14 10.07 -23.35
N THR A 254 42.09 11.22 -22.65
CA THR A 254 42.60 12.52 -23.15
C THR A 254 44.09 12.46 -23.54
N PHE A 255 44.86 11.51 -22.98
CA PHE A 255 46.26 11.28 -23.29
C PHE A 255 46.51 10.03 -24.18
N GLY A 256 45.44 9.40 -24.67
CA GLY A 256 45.52 8.16 -25.45
C GLY A 256 45.89 6.93 -24.62
N LEU A 257 45.55 6.95 -23.32
CA LEU A 257 45.81 5.87 -22.37
C LEU A 257 44.48 5.20 -22.01
N GLU A 258 44.44 3.87 -22.06
CA GLU A 258 43.28 3.07 -21.67
C GLU A 258 43.46 2.62 -20.20
N VAL A 259 42.43 2.82 -19.37
CA VAL A 259 42.40 2.36 -17.97
C VAL A 259 41.04 1.75 -17.67
N GLU A 260 41.04 0.72 -16.81
CA GLU A 260 39.82 0.14 -16.27
C GLU A 260 39.55 0.70 -14.86
N VAL A 261 38.30 1.08 -14.59
CA VAL A 261 37.83 1.42 -13.24
C VAL A 261 36.64 0.52 -12.92
N LYS A 262 36.74 -0.22 -11.82
CA LYS A 262 35.70 -1.12 -11.33
C LYS A 262 34.52 -0.37 -10.71
N GLU A 263 33.45 -1.09 -10.40
CA GLU A 263 32.31 -0.65 -9.60
C GLU A 263 32.79 -0.21 -8.20
N LEU A 264 32.69 1.09 -7.94
CA LEU A 264 33.28 1.76 -6.76
C LEU A 264 32.42 1.59 -5.50
N GLU A 265 31.13 1.35 -5.69
CA GLU A 265 30.14 1.04 -4.66
C GLU A 265 30.55 -0.19 -3.81
N ARG A 266 31.28 -1.16 -4.39
CA ARG A 266 31.78 -2.37 -3.70
C ARG A 266 32.94 -2.12 -2.73
N PHE A 267 33.43 -0.88 -2.65
CA PHE A 267 34.60 -0.49 -1.86
C PHE A 267 34.28 0.56 -0.79
N ILE A 268 33.00 0.73 -0.48
CA ILE A 268 32.49 1.61 0.56
C ILE A 268 31.48 0.79 1.37
N ASP A 269 31.79 0.58 2.64
CA ASP A 269 30.88 0.07 3.66
C ASP A 269 29.60 0.95 3.71
N TRP A 270 28.53 0.61 2.98
CA TRP A 270 27.35 1.49 2.90
C TRP A 270 26.47 1.42 4.14
N ASP A 271 26.38 0.24 4.75
CA ASP A 271 25.42 -0.05 5.81
C ASP A 271 25.96 0.20 7.23
N ASN A 272 27.29 0.37 7.35
CA ASN A 272 28.07 0.60 8.56
C ASN A 272 28.25 -0.62 9.47
N ASP A 273 28.18 -1.85 8.91
CA ASP A 273 28.58 -3.08 9.62
C ASP A 273 30.10 -3.20 9.84
N GLY A 274 30.89 -2.40 9.11
CA GLY A 274 32.35 -2.34 9.21
C GLY A 274 33.08 -3.27 8.23
N ILE A 275 32.39 -3.76 7.19
CA ILE A 275 32.94 -4.53 6.08
C ILE A 275 32.52 -3.82 4.77
N ALA A 276 33.42 -3.79 3.80
CA ALA A 276 33.12 -3.35 2.44
C ALA A 276 33.08 -4.56 1.48
N GLY A 277 32.23 -4.48 0.47
CA GLY A 277 32.06 -5.50 -0.58
C GLY A 277 31.13 -6.66 -0.18
N ASN A 278 30.18 -6.41 0.73
CA ASN A 278 29.08 -7.28 1.16
C ASN A 278 27.71 -6.57 1.08
N GLU A 279 27.62 -5.49 0.30
CA GLU A 279 26.45 -4.64 0.14
C GLU A 279 25.52 -5.09 -0.99
N VAL A 280 26.06 -5.89 -1.93
CA VAL A 280 25.37 -6.42 -3.11
C VAL A 280 25.75 -7.88 -3.32
N LEU A 281 24.88 -8.65 -3.99
CA LEU A 281 25.16 -10.03 -4.35
C LEU A 281 26.33 -10.11 -5.34
N GLN A 282 27.24 -11.05 -5.12
CA GLN A 282 28.31 -11.40 -6.06
C GLN A 282 27.81 -12.41 -7.09
N GLU A 283 28.58 -12.63 -8.18
CA GLU A 283 28.18 -13.55 -9.25
C GLU A 283 27.96 -14.98 -8.71
N GLY A 284 26.76 -15.53 -8.96
CA GLY A 284 26.35 -16.84 -8.46
C GLY A 284 25.87 -16.87 -6.99
N GLN A 285 25.76 -15.73 -6.32
CA GLN A 285 25.07 -15.61 -5.04
C GLN A 285 23.59 -15.29 -5.22
N GLU A 286 22.75 -15.78 -4.31
CA GLU A 286 21.31 -15.51 -4.25
C GLU A 286 20.84 -15.35 -2.80
N VAL A 287 19.70 -14.69 -2.60
CA VAL A 287 18.96 -14.73 -1.33
C VAL A 287 17.85 -15.77 -1.44
N VAL A 288 17.88 -16.75 -0.55
CA VAL A 288 16.87 -17.81 -0.50
C VAL A 288 15.91 -17.53 0.64
N LEU A 289 14.61 -17.47 0.31
CA LEU A 289 13.53 -17.39 1.28
C LEU A 289 12.95 -18.79 1.53
N GLU A 290 12.68 -19.12 2.79
CA GLU A 290 12.04 -20.39 3.18
C GLU A 290 10.70 -20.59 2.48
N ILE A 291 9.92 -19.51 2.31
CA ILE A 291 8.71 -19.45 1.50
C ILE A 291 8.67 -18.14 0.69
N THR A 292 8.15 -18.21 -0.53
CA THR A 292 7.89 -17.05 -1.40
C THR A 292 6.39 -16.73 -1.54
N GLU A 293 5.52 -17.58 -1.02
CA GLU A 293 4.08 -17.38 -0.94
C GLU A 293 3.58 -17.78 0.46
N LEU A 294 2.81 -16.89 1.08
CA LEU A 294 2.25 -17.03 2.41
C LEU A 294 0.73 -16.93 2.34
N ASN A 295 0.07 -18.05 2.67
CA ASN A 295 -1.38 -18.14 2.77
C ASN A 295 -1.81 -17.85 4.21
N VAL A 296 -2.63 -16.81 4.40
CA VAL A 296 -3.01 -16.25 5.70
C VAL A 296 -4.52 -16.40 5.91
N PRO A 297 -4.98 -17.03 7.01
CA PRO A 297 -6.40 -17.15 7.30
C PRO A 297 -7.00 -15.79 7.69
N LYS A 298 -8.33 -15.71 7.66
CA LYS A 298 -9.06 -14.46 7.91
C LYS A 298 -8.76 -13.82 9.28
N GLU A 299 -8.36 -14.59 10.29
CA GLU A 299 -7.96 -14.10 11.62
C GLU A 299 -6.59 -13.37 11.63
N GLY A 300 -5.82 -13.44 10.54
CA GLY A 300 -4.45 -12.92 10.49
C GLY A 300 -3.46 -13.83 11.23
N GLY A 301 -2.31 -13.28 11.61
CA GLY A 301 -1.28 -14.04 12.33
C GLY A 301 0.08 -13.34 12.38
N ILE A 302 1.03 -13.97 13.05
CA ILE A 302 2.45 -13.59 13.01
C ILE A 302 3.20 -14.75 12.35
N TYR A 303 3.94 -14.43 11.30
CA TYR A 303 4.66 -15.38 10.46
C TYR A 303 6.14 -15.03 10.49
N THR A 304 6.96 -16.04 10.76
CA THR A 304 8.42 -15.95 10.70
C THR A 304 8.88 -16.74 9.48
N ILE A 305 9.66 -16.11 8.61
CA ILE A 305 10.18 -16.71 7.37
C ILE A 305 11.70 -16.67 7.45
N GLY A 306 12.35 -17.83 7.35
CA GLY A 306 13.80 -17.91 7.29
C GLY A 306 14.36 -17.25 6.01
N ILE A 307 15.37 -16.40 6.19
CA ILE A 307 16.17 -15.80 5.12
C ILE A 307 17.56 -16.43 5.15
N SER A 308 17.99 -17.03 4.04
CA SER A 308 19.39 -17.36 3.81
C SER A 308 19.97 -16.33 2.85
N SER A 309 20.79 -15.42 3.37
CA SER A 309 21.43 -14.36 2.60
C SER A 309 22.93 -14.30 2.90
N PRO A 310 23.80 -14.13 1.89
CA PRO A 310 25.23 -13.85 2.09
C PRO A 310 25.51 -12.38 2.44
N ILE A 311 24.49 -11.51 2.33
CA ILE A 311 24.55 -10.06 2.57
C ILE A 311 23.43 -9.60 3.52
N PRO A 312 23.53 -8.42 4.16
CA PRO A 312 22.42 -7.80 4.86
C PRO A 312 21.18 -7.58 3.97
N VAL A 313 19.99 -7.59 4.57
CA VAL A 313 18.68 -7.48 3.90
C VAL A 313 17.79 -6.47 4.61
N TYR A 314 17.01 -5.71 3.83
CA TYR A 314 16.15 -4.62 4.34
C TYR A 314 14.75 -4.67 3.75
N LEU A 315 13.80 -3.99 4.42
CA LEU A 315 12.38 -3.95 4.05
C LEU A 315 11.98 -2.73 3.23
N GLU A 316 12.91 -1.77 3.10
CA GLU A 316 12.78 -0.50 2.41
C GLU A 316 14.16 -0.15 1.82
N PRO A 317 14.26 0.46 0.63
CA PRO A 317 15.53 0.95 0.10
C PRO A 317 16.16 1.97 1.07
N ARG A 318 17.45 1.79 1.41
CA ARG A 318 18.19 2.74 2.25
C ARG A 318 18.67 3.98 1.50
N LEU A 319 18.81 3.86 0.18
CA LEU A 319 19.17 4.92 -0.74
C LEU A 319 18.08 4.97 -1.81
N GLU A 320 17.62 6.17 -2.17
CA GLU A 320 16.67 6.32 -3.28
C GLU A 320 17.35 5.88 -4.60
N PRO A 321 16.68 5.08 -5.44
CA PRO A 321 17.15 4.81 -6.79
C PRO A 321 17.30 6.12 -7.56
N VAL A 322 18.39 6.27 -8.32
CA VAL A 322 18.56 7.43 -9.21
C VAL A 322 17.73 7.21 -10.48
N ASP A 323 16.41 7.38 -10.37
CA ASP A 323 15.50 7.42 -11.51
C ASP A 323 15.24 8.88 -11.94
N PRO A 324 15.59 9.29 -13.17
CA PRO A 324 15.31 10.63 -13.68
C PRO A 324 13.84 10.93 -14.00
N ASP A 325 12.97 9.91 -14.14
CA ASP A 325 11.74 10.01 -14.96
C ASP A 325 10.44 9.50 -14.29
N GLU A 326 10.36 9.32 -12.96
CA GLU A 326 9.08 9.05 -12.27
C GLU A 326 8.35 10.31 -11.76
N PRO A 327 7.26 10.77 -12.42
CA PRO A 327 6.35 11.74 -11.83
C PRO A 327 5.41 11.04 -10.81
N PRO A 328 5.17 11.63 -9.62
CA PRO A 328 4.20 11.09 -8.67
C PRO A 328 2.78 11.15 -9.26
N ILE A 329 2.20 9.99 -9.56
CA ILE A 329 0.84 9.86 -10.09
C ILE A 329 -0.19 10.11 -8.98
N VAL A 330 -0.46 11.39 -8.71
CA VAL A 330 -1.63 11.79 -7.91
C VAL A 330 -2.87 11.72 -8.80
N ILE A 331 -3.56 10.57 -8.78
CA ILE A 331 -4.85 10.41 -9.48
C ILE A 331 -5.90 11.27 -8.76
N PRO A 332 -6.55 12.24 -9.44
CA PRO A 332 -7.52 13.11 -8.78
C PRO A 332 -8.85 12.41 -8.44
N ASN A 333 -9.25 12.50 -7.17
CA ASN A 333 -10.61 12.39 -6.65
C ASN A 333 -11.53 11.33 -7.31
N ASP A 334 -11.25 10.05 -7.08
CA ASP A 334 -12.32 9.04 -7.10
C ASP A 334 -13.29 9.32 -5.93
N ILE A 335 -14.57 9.50 -6.25
CA ILE A 335 -15.65 9.70 -5.26
C ILE A 335 -15.79 8.48 -4.33
N PHE A 336 -15.37 7.29 -4.79
CA PHE A 336 -15.35 6.03 -4.03
C PHE A 336 -14.00 5.73 -3.36
N SER A 337 -13.08 6.70 -3.26
CA SER A 337 -11.86 6.56 -2.45
C SER A 337 -12.17 6.43 -0.95
N GLU A 338 -13.13 7.21 -0.44
CA GLU A 338 -13.46 7.30 0.99
C GLU A 338 -14.89 6.76 1.28
N ILE A 339 -15.12 5.47 1.07
CA ILE A 339 -16.48 4.87 1.22
C ILE A 339 -16.96 4.86 2.69
N TYR A 340 -16.04 4.56 3.61
CA TYR A 340 -16.35 4.11 4.97
C TYR A 340 -15.99 5.15 6.03
N GLU A 341 -16.76 5.18 7.12
CA GLU A 341 -16.45 5.96 8.31
C GLU A 341 -15.38 5.23 9.15
N ASN A 342 -14.28 5.91 9.48
CA ASN A 342 -13.16 5.40 10.30
C ASN A 342 -12.41 4.18 9.73
N VAL A 343 -12.41 3.98 8.40
CA VAL A 343 -11.60 2.95 7.72
C VAL A 343 -10.95 3.55 6.47
N ASP A 344 -9.68 3.92 6.59
CA ASP A 344 -8.91 4.54 5.50
C ASP A 344 -8.13 3.50 4.67
N ASN A 345 -7.56 2.47 5.29
CA ASN A 345 -6.93 1.34 4.60
C ASN A 345 -7.95 0.18 4.45
N THR A 346 -8.19 -0.22 3.20
CA THR A 346 -9.11 -1.32 2.84
C THR A 346 -8.40 -2.60 2.41
N ASP A 347 -7.08 -2.60 2.38
CA ASP A 347 -6.24 -3.71 1.93
C ASP A 347 -5.61 -4.45 3.10
N ILE A 348 -4.71 -5.40 2.83
CA ILE A 348 -4.08 -6.24 3.85
C ILE A 348 -3.22 -5.34 4.76
N SER A 349 -3.59 -5.29 6.05
CA SER A 349 -2.84 -4.52 7.06
C SER A 349 -1.69 -5.35 7.62
N ILE A 350 -0.46 -4.92 7.33
CA ILE A 350 0.79 -5.63 7.64
C ILE A 350 1.72 -4.73 8.47
N GLU A 351 2.25 -5.29 9.55
CA GLU A 351 3.49 -4.83 10.18
C GLU A 351 4.62 -5.79 9.77
N LYS A 352 5.77 -5.25 9.31
CA LYS A 352 6.92 -6.02 8.84
C LYS A 352 8.19 -5.63 9.62
N SER A 353 9.01 -6.61 10.00
CA SER A 353 10.33 -6.39 10.58
C SER A 353 11.30 -7.52 10.22
N ILE A 354 12.61 -7.26 10.27
CA ILE A 354 13.66 -8.28 10.13
C ILE A 354 14.40 -8.36 11.46
N ASN A 355 14.65 -9.58 11.94
CA ASN A 355 15.46 -9.85 13.11
C ASN A 355 16.53 -10.89 12.76
N ALA A 356 17.78 -10.47 12.64
CA ALA A 356 18.87 -11.27 12.08
C ALA A 356 18.46 -11.89 10.72
N ASN A 357 18.28 -13.21 10.67
CA ASN A 357 17.97 -13.96 9.45
C ASN A 357 16.48 -14.36 9.36
N GLU A 358 15.60 -13.67 10.09
CA GLU A 358 14.16 -13.96 10.11
C GLU A 358 13.36 -12.73 9.67
N LEU A 359 12.54 -12.89 8.64
CA LEU A 359 11.50 -11.94 8.24
C LEU A 359 10.24 -12.20 9.08
N ILE A 360 9.83 -11.23 9.88
CA ILE A 360 8.61 -11.28 10.68
C ILE A 360 7.53 -10.45 9.98
N ILE A 361 6.45 -11.12 9.58
CA ILE A 361 5.26 -10.51 8.97
C ILE A 361 4.09 -10.72 9.93
N LYS A 362 3.57 -9.63 10.49
CA LYS A 362 2.35 -9.63 11.31
C LYS A 362 1.21 -9.09 10.47
N VAL A 363 0.26 -9.96 10.14
CA VAL A 363 -0.94 -9.63 9.37
C VAL A 363 -2.12 -9.48 10.31
N SER A 364 -2.84 -8.36 10.23
CA SER A 364 -4.04 -8.12 11.02
C SER A 364 -5.22 -8.98 10.54
N PRO A 365 -6.27 -9.19 11.36
CA PRO A 365 -7.50 -9.82 10.90
C PRO A 365 -8.09 -9.10 9.68
N SER A 366 -8.59 -9.87 8.71
CA SER A 366 -9.21 -9.35 7.50
C SER A 366 -10.53 -8.64 7.80
N ILE A 367 -10.70 -7.46 7.19
CA ILE A 367 -11.88 -6.60 7.28
C ILE A 367 -12.69 -6.56 5.98
N PHE A 368 -12.28 -7.35 4.98
CA PHE A 368 -12.88 -7.47 3.65
C PHE A 368 -13.52 -8.85 3.47
N LYS A 369 -14.61 -8.95 2.69
CA LYS A 369 -15.35 -10.22 2.46
C LYS A 369 -14.61 -11.21 1.55
N ILE A 370 -13.86 -10.73 0.57
CA ILE A 370 -13.22 -11.56 -0.48
C ILE A 370 -11.71 -11.52 -0.28
N ALA A 371 -11.03 -12.65 -0.49
CA ALA A 371 -9.59 -12.78 -0.35
C ALA A 371 -8.83 -11.73 -1.18
N LYS A 372 -7.73 -11.22 -0.62
CA LYS A 372 -6.84 -10.23 -1.25
C LYS A 372 -5.40 -10.73 -1.29
N SER A 373 -4.59 -10.12 -2.15
CA SER A 373 -3.14 -10.35 -2.19
C SER A 373 -2.33 -9.06 -2.13
N THR A 374 -1.13 -9.15 -1.56
CA THR A 374 -0.10 -8.10 -1.58
C THR A 374 1.29 -8.74 -1.54
N SER A 375 2.36 -7.94 -1.53
CA SER A 375 3.75 -8.43 -1.48
C SER A 375 4.59 -7.69 -0.45
N VAL A 376 5.53 -8.41 0.18
CA VAL A 376 6.63 -7.83 0.94
C VAL A 376 7.91 -8.11 0.16
N GLN A 377 8.52 -7.04 -0.35
CA GLN A 377 9.80 -7.09 -1.05
C GLN A 377 10.96 -6.90 -0.06
N LEU A 378 12.07 -7.57 -0.34
CA LEU A 378 13.34 -7.42 0.34
C LEU A 378 14.36 -6.75 -0.57
N TYR A 379 15.21 -5.92 0.01
CA TYR A 379 16.19 -5.10 -0.69
C TYR A 379 17.60 -5.28 -0.12
N ASP A 380 18.62 -5.04 -0.95
CA ASP A 380 19.96 -4.73 -0.46
C ASP A 380 20.05 -3.26 0.02
N CYS A 381 21.20 -2.81 0.51
CA CYS A 381 21.32 -1.43 1.01
C CYS A 381 21.36 -0.38 -0.11
N LEU A 382 21.50 -0.80 -1.37
CA LEU A 382 21.50 0.08 -2.54
C LEU A 382 20.11 0.15 -3.22
N GLY A 383 19.15 -0.64 -2.74
CA GLY A 383 17.76 -0.64 -3.21
C GLY A 383 17.44 -1.68 -4.28
N ASN A 384 18.34 -2.61 -4.60
CA ASN A 384 18.03 -3.69 -5.53
C ASN A 384 17.12 -4.73 -4.86
N ILE A 385 16.09 -5.21 -5.57
CA ILE A 385 15.17 -6.23 -5.06
C ILE A 385 15.88 -7.59 -5.00
N LEU A 386 15.97 -8.16 -3.80
CA LEU A 386 16.59 -9.46 -3.51
C LEU A 386 15.57 -10.61 -3.44
N GLY A 387 14.30 -10.30 -3.16
CA GLY A 387 13.25 -11.31 -3.03
C GLY A 387 11.86 -10.72 -2.77
N GLU A 388 10.83 -11.54 -2.96
CA GLU A 388 9.43 -11.20 -2.76
C GLU A 388 8.72 -12.32 -1.98
N VAL A 389 8.00 -11.96 -0.92
CA VAL A 389 6.99 -12.81 -0.28
C VAL A 389 5.61 -12.31 -0.69
N LYS A 390 4.90 -13.11 -1.49
CA LYS A 390 3.48 -12.87 -1.80
C LYS A 390 2.62 -13.31 -0.63
N ILE A 391 1.69 -12.46 -0.24
CA ILE A 391 0.78 -12.71 0.88
C ILE A 391 -0.63 -12.79 0.30
N LEU A 392 -1.27 -13.95 0.42
CA LEU A 392 -2.69 -14.16 0.09
C LEU A 392 -3.46 -14.28 1.40
N GLN A 393 -4.31 -13.30 1.72
CA GLN A 393 -5.15 -13.34 2.92
C GLN A 393 -6.59 -13.71 2.55
N GLU A 394 -7.13 -14.71 3.22
CA GLU A 394 -8.55 -15.10 3.13
C GLU A 394 -9.48 -13.95 3.52
N GLY A 395 -10.65 -13.89 2.87
CA GLY A 395 -11.70 -12.94 3.21
C GLY A 395 -12.51 -13.40 4.44
N ASN A 396 -13.11 -12.43 5.12
CA ASN A 396 -13.99 -12.65 6.26
C ASN A 396 -15.45 -12.42 5.86
N GLU A 397 -16.21 -13.50 5.68
CA GLU A 397 -17.66 -13.44 5.40
C GLU A 397 -18.44 -12.62 6.45
N ASN A 398 -17.96 -12.62 7.69
CA ASN A 398 -18.52 -11.88 8.84
C ASN A 398 -17.74 -10.59 9.11
N ALA A 399 -17.10 -10.00 8.10
CA ALA A 399 -16.39 -8.73 8.20
C ALA A 399 -17.30 -7.64 8.82
N PRO A 400 -16.75 -6.77 9.70
CA PRO A 400 -17.52 -5.65 10.23
C PRO A 400 -18.10 -4.78 9.11
N THR A 401 -19.35 -4.37 9.26
CA THR A 401 -20.00 -3.40 8.36
C THR A 401 -19.83 -2.00 8.96
N PRO A 402 -18.83 -1.20 8.54
CA PRO A 402 -18.70 0.20 8.97
C PRO A 402 -19.88 1.04 8.45
N LYS A 403 -19.97 2.30 8.91
CA LYS A 403 -20.94 3.26 8.40
C LYS A 403 -20.47 3.93 7.11
N LEU A 404 -21.41 4.56 6.40
CA LEU A 404 -21.12 5.40 5.24
C LEU A 404 -20.51 6.74 5.66
N ARG A 405 -19.43 7.14 5.00
CA ARG A 405 -18.90 8.51 5.11
C ARG A 405 -19.79 9.51 4.35
N ASP A 406 -19.68 10.80 4.66
CA ASP A 406 -20.63 11.82 4.19
C ASP A 406 -20.78 11.91 2.65
N THR A 407 -19.69 11.73 1.90
CA THR A 407 -19.73 11.63 0.43
C THR A 407 -20.65 10.51 -0.04
N MET A 408 -20.57 9.34 0.60
CA MET A 408 -21.41 8.18 0.27
C MET A 408 -22.85 8.32 0.73
N LYS A 409 -23.12 9.07 1.82
CA LYS A 409 -24.48 9.46 2.19
C LYS A 409 -25.18 10.24 1.08
N GLN A 410 -24.45 11.07 0.31
CA GLN A 410 -25.01 11.78 -0.84
C GLN A 410 -25.34 10.83 -2.01
N ILE A 411 -24.49 9.83 -2.27
CA ILE A 411 -24.76 8.78 -3.27
C ILE A 411 -26.01 7.95 -2.90
N VAL A 412 -26.15 7.57 -1.62
CA VAL A 412 -27.35 6.90 -1.11
C VAL A 412 -28.59 7.78 -1.27
N ASN A 413 -28.53 9.05 -0.85
CA ASN A 413 -29.64 9.99 -1.01
C ASN A 413 -30.04 10.19 -2.47
N SER A 414 -29.09 10.11 -3.42
CA SER A 414 -29.37 10.20 -4.85
C SER A 414 -30.24 9.03 -5.34
N PHE A 415 -29.83 7.78 -5.12
CA PHE A 415 -30.66 6.65 -5.56
C PHE A 415 -31.92 6.48 -4.71
N ALA A 416 -31.90 6.82 -3.43
CA ALA A 416 -33.08 6.82 -2.57
C ALA A 416 -34.17 7.78 -3.09
N SER A 417 -33.78 8.96 -3.59
CA SER A 417 -34.71 9.91 -4.20
C SER A 417 -35.31 9.39 -5.51
N GLU A 418 -34.53 8.69 -6.33
CA GLU A 418 -35.02 8.06 -7.57
C GLU A 418 -35.99 6.91 -7.26
N ILE A 419 -35.66 6.04 -6.30
CA ILE A 419 -36.57 4.97 -5.82
C ILE A 419 -37.88 5.57 -5.27
N ALA A 420 -37.80 6.63 -4.46
CA ALA A 420 -38.97 7.32 -3.93
C ALA A 420 -39.84 7.94 -5.03
N GLN A 421 -39.23 8.52 -6.07
CA GLN A 421 -39.95 9.05 -7.22
C GLN A 421 -40.65 7.93 -8.00
N GLY A 422 -39.94 6.83 -8.29
CA GLY A 422 -40.49 5.67 -9.01
C GLY A 422 -41.69 5.07 -8.27
N PHE A 423 -41.59 4.85 -6.96
CA PHE A 423 -42.71 4.32 -6.18
C PHE A 423 -43.86 5.30 -5.99
N SER A 424 -43.61 6.61 -5.84
CA SER A 424 -44.67 7.64 -5.82
C SER A 424 -45.48 7.64 -7.11
N LYS A 425 -44.81 7.50 -8.26
CA LYS A 425 -45.46 7.37 -9.58
C LYS A 425 -46.15 6.02 -9.77
N LEU A 426 -45.62 4.94 -9.19
CA LEU A 426 -46.31 3.65 -9.14
C LEU A 426 -47.62 3.74 -8.34
N ASN A 427 -47.61 4.46 -7.21
CA ASN A 427 -48.84 4.64 -6.43
C ASN A 427 -49.93 5.40 -7.20
N LEU A 428 -49.52 6.37 -8.03
CA LEU A 428 -50.42 7.06 -8.94
C LEU A 428 -51.05 6.10 -9.97
N ILE A 429 -50.31 5.10 -10.45
CA ILE A 429 -50.85 4.01 -11.29
C ILE A 429 -51.84 3.14 -10.51
N GLU A 430 -51.56 2.77 -9.25
CA GLU A 430 -52.55 2.02 -8.43
C GLU A 430 -53.85 2.82 -8.21
N GLN A 431 -53.76 4.14 -8.01
CA GLN A 431 -54.93 5.01 -7.94
C GLN A 431 -55.68 5.06 -9.27
N TYR A 432 -54.99 5.08 -10.41
CA TYR A 432 -55.65 4.99 -11.73
C TYR A 432 -56.43 3.68 -11.91
N TYR A 433 -55.89 2.54 -11.46
CA TYR A 433 -56.63 1.28 -11.45
C TYR A 433 -57.81 1.31 -10.46
N TYR A 434 -57.59 1.78 -9.23
CA TYR A 434 -58.61 1.79 -8.17
C TYR A 434 -59.85 2.60 -8.55
N TYR A 435 -59.69 3.79 -9.13
CA TYR A 435 -60.79 4.68 -9.54
C TYR A 435 -61.20 4.52 -11.02
N ASN A 436 -60.79 3.43 -11.68
CA ASN A 436 -60.98 3.27 -13.12
C ASN A 436 -62.46 3.14 -13.52
N LYS A 437 -63.27 2.44 -12.71
CA LYS A 437 -64.70 2.24 -13.01
C LYS A 437 -65.51 3.53 -12.96
N GLU A 438 -65.10 4.47 -12.10
CA GLU A 438 -65.74 5.78 -11.96
C GLU A 438 -65.22 6.80 -12.98
N SER A 439 -63.95 6.67 -13.42
CA SER A 439 -63.21 7.77 -14.05
C SER A 439 -62.50 7.45 -15.37
N ASP A 440 -62.45 6.18 -15.79
CA ASP A 440 -61.77 5.67 -17.00
C ASP A 440 -60.27 6.06 -17.10
N TRP A 441 -59.60 6.12 -15.94
CA TRP A 441 -58.23 6.63 -15.83
C TRP A 441 -57.17 5.68 -16.42
N VAL A 442 -57.41 4.38 -16.49
CA VAL A 442 -56.48 3.43 -17.13
C VAL A 442 -56.37 3.72 -18.63
N ASN A 443 -57.48 4.02 -19.30
CA ASN A 443 -57.45 4.38 -20.72
C ASN A 443 -56.82 5.77 -20.97
N GLN A 444 -57.03 6.72 -20.06
CA GLN A 444 -56.49 8.10 -20.18
C GLN A 444 -54.99 8.20 -19.89
N TYR A 445 -54.48 7.49 -18.89
CA TYR A 445 -53.11 7.71 -18.37
C TYR A 445 -52.16 6.52 -18.52
N ILE A 446 -52.63 5.33 -18.91
CA ILE A 446 -51.78 4.15 -19.14
C ILE A 446 -51.75 3.87 -20.64
N HIS A 447 -50.72 4.32 -21.33
CA HIS A 447 -50.50 4.08 -22.76
C HIS A 447 -49.00 4.26 -23.08
N PRO A 448 -48.47 3.77 -24.22
CA PRO A 448 -47.02 3.77 -24.50
C PRO A 448 -46.34 5.15 -24.42
N SER A 449 -47.06 6.22 -24.73
CA SER A 449 -46.56 7.62 -24.65
C SER A 449 -46.87 8.32 -23.31
N SER A 450 -47.27 7.58 -22.27
CA SER A 450 -47.60 8.15 -20.96
C SER A 450 -46.33 8.59 -20.22
N SER A 451 -46.31 9.85 -19.78
CA SER A 451 -45.24 10.39 -18.95
C SER A 451 -45.15 9.69 -17.60
N VAL A 452 -46.26 9.23 -17.01
CA VAL A 452 -46.24 8.52 -15.72
C VAL A 452 -45.57 7.15 -15.86
N VAL A 453 -45.87 6.41 -16.94
CA VAL A 453 -45.25 5.10 -17.23
C VAL A 453 -43.75 5.26 -17.49
N TYR A 454 -43.35 6.28 -18.27
CA TYR A 454 -41.95 6.64 -18.50
C TYR A 454 -41.22 7.09 -17.23
N ASP A 455 -41.86 7.91 -16.38
CA ASP A 455 -41.28 8.41 -15.13
C ASP A 455 -40.88 7.26 -14.18
N ILE A 456 -41.74 6.23 -14.04
CA ILE A 456 -41.45 5.05 -13.21
C ILE A 456 -40.26 4.27 -13.77
N TRP A 457 -40.33 3.94 -15.07
CA TRP A 457 -39.28 3.19 -15.78
C TRP A 457 -37.92 3.88 -15.66
N GLY A 458 -37.88 5.17 -16.01
CA GLY A 458 -36.67 5.98 -15.94
C GLY A 458 -36.13 6.14 -14.52
N ALA A 459 -36.99 6.30 -13.51
CA ALA A 459 -36.55 6.44 -12.12
C ALA A 459 -35.89 5.16 -11.60
N PHE A 460 -36.48 3.99 -11.84
CA PHE A 460 -35.88 2.73 -11.41
C PHE A 460 -34.57 2.42 -12.15
N TYR A 461 -34.46 2.68 -13.47
CA TYR A 461 -33.20 2.50 -14.18
C TYR A 461 -32.11 3.54 -13.81
N ARG A 462 -32.49 4.78 -13.45
CA ARG A 462 -31.54 5.76 -12.88
C ARG A 462 -31.03 5.30 -11.51
N ALA A 463 -31.91 4.82 -10.63
CA ALA A 463 -31.51 4.21 -9.36
C ALA A 463 -30.57 3.01 -9.57
N ASN A 464 -30.93 2.08 -10.47
CA ASN A 464 -30.11 0.92 -10.83
C ASN A 464 -28.70 1.33 -11.27
N ARG A 465 -28.57 2.33 -12.15
CA ARG A 465 -27.25 2.81 -12.62
C ARG A 465 -26.36 3.32 -11.48
N VAL A 466 -26.92 4.03 -10.51
CA VAL A 466 -26.16 4.51 -9.33
C VAL A 466 -25.77 3.34 -8.44
N ILE A 467 -26.71 2.43 -8.16
CA ILE A 467 -26.49 1.24 -7.32
C ILE A 467 -25.43 0.31 -7.94
N MET A 468 -25.48 0.03 -9.25
CA MET A 468 -24.48 -0.81 -9.92
C MET A 468 -23.09 -0.18 -9.92
N THR A 469 -22.98 1.15 -10.12
CA THR A 469 -21.69 1.88 -10.03
C THR A 469 -21.10 1.79 -8.61
N PHE A 470 -21.92 2.01 -7.58
CA PHE A 470 -21.48 1.88 -6.18
C PHE A 470 -21.10 0.42 -5.86
N LYS A 471 -21.88 -0.55 -6.34
CA LYS A 471 -21.62 -1.99 -6.13
C LYS A 471 -20.25 -2.41 -6.66
N ASP A 472 -19.89 -2.01 -7.88
CA ASP A 472 -18.59 -2.29 -8.50
C ASP A 472 -17.42 -1.61 -7.76
N ALA A 473 -17.57 -0.35 -7.37
CA ALA A 473 -16.53 0.37 -6.62
C ALA A 473 -16.31 -0.23 -5.21
N GLU A 474 -17.39 -0.61 -4.53
CA GLU A 474 -17.35 -1.18 -3.17
C GLU A 474 -16.79 -2.62 -3.15
N ALA A 475 -17.05 -3.40 -4.20
CA ALA A 475 -16.51 -4.75 -4.37
C ALA A 475 -14.96 -4.76 -4.48
N LYS A 476 -14.36 -3.67 -4.97
CA LYS A 476 -12.90 -3.47 -5.05
C LYS A 476 -12.28 -3.06 -3.69
N LYS A 477 -13.12 -2.74 -2.69
CA LYS A 477 -12.71 -2.26 -1.37
C LYS A 477 -12.91 -3.35 -0.32
N LEU A 478 -13.96 -3.29 0.50
CA LEU A 478 -14.26 -4.32 1.51
C LEU A 478 -15.30 -5.35 1.04
N GLY A 479 -16.13 -5.02 0.06
CA GLY A 479 -17.22 -5.90 -0.41
C GLY A 479 -18.33 -6.16 0.61
N VAL A 480 -18.46 -5.31 1.64
CA VAL A 480 -19.38 -5.51 2.78
C VAL A 480 -20.77 -4.92 2.57
N TYR A 481 -20.98 -4.13 1.50
CA TYR A 481 -22.27 -3.50 1.20
C TYR A 481 -23.05 -4.15 0.05
N GLN A 482 -22.47 -5.15 -0.62
CA GLN A 482 -23.04 -5.83 -1.78
C GLN A 482 -24.49 -6.28 -1.56
N ASP A 483 -24.77 -6.88 -0.41
CA ASP A 483 -26.08 -7.44 -0.05
C ASP A 483 -27.14 -6.33 0.13
N TYR A 484 -26.78 -5.19 0.71
CA TYR A 484 -27.68 -4.03 0.84
C TYR A 484 -28.06 -3.47 -0.55
N LEU A 485 -27.08 -3.34 -1.45
CA LEU A 485 -27.28 -2.88 -2.83
C LEU A 485 -28.12 -3.89 -3.65
N ASN A 486 -27.95 -5.19 -3.39
CA ASN A 486 -28.79 -6.25 -3.95
C ASN A 486 -30.25 -6.15 -3.48
N VAL A 487 -30.51 -5.94 -2.19
CA VAL A 487 -31.89 -5.82 -1.67
C VAL A 487 -32.61 -4.59 -2.23
N PHE A 488 -31.93 -3.44 -2.37
CA PHE A 488 -32.50 -2.30 -3.09
C PHE A 488 -32.83 -2.64 -4.55
N SER A 489 -31.98 -3.43 -5.21
CA SER A 489 -32.20 -3.87 -6.59
C SER A 489 -33.40 -4.81 -6.71
N ALA A 490 -33.49 -5.81 -5.84
CA ALA A 490 -34.64 -6.70 -5.74
C ALA A 490 -35.94 -5.93 -5.48
N MET A 491 -35.88 -4.86 -4.68
CA MET A 491 -37.04 -4.04 -4.36
C MET A 491 -37.70 -3.45 -5.61
N TYR A 492 -36.99 -2.69 -6.44
CA TYR A 492 -37.62 -2.11 -7.65
C TYR A 492 -37.83 -3.15 -8.77
N TYR A 493 -36.92 -4.11 -8.96
CA TYR A 493 -37.12 -5.14 -10.00
C TYR A 493 -38.33 -6.02 -9.73
N TYR A 494 -38.66 -6.35 -8.48
CA TYR A 494 -39.91 -7.07 -8.16
C TYR A 494 -41.13 -6.32 -8.73
N TYR A 495 -41.28 -5.03 -8.42
CA TYR A 495 -42.39 -4.23 -8.93
C TYR A 495 -42.34 -4.05 -10.45
N MET A 496 -41.15 -3.93 -11.04
CA MET A 496 -41.02 -3.84 -12.50
C MET A 496 -41.49 -5.13 -13.18
N VAL A 497 -41.18 -6.31 -12.64
CA VAL A 497 -41.68 -7.58 -13.17
C VAL A 497 -43.20 -7.71 -12.96
N VAL A 498 -43.71 -7.32 -11.79
CA VAL A 498 -45.16 -7.31 -11.52
C VAL A 498 -45.92 -6.44 -12.55
N LEU A 499 -45.35 -5.30 -12.95
CA LEU A 499 -45.97 -4.34 -13.86
C LEU A 499 -45.76 -4.64 -15.33
N TRP A 500 -44.54 -4.97 -15.79
CA TRP A 500 -44.20 -5.12 -17.21
C TRP A 500 -43.94 -6.57 -17.64
N GLY A 501 -43.85 -7.53 -16.71
CA GLY A 501 -43.41 -8.89 -16.98
C GLY A 501 -41.90 -8.90 -17.22
N ASP A 502 -41.45 -9.49 -18.33
CA ASP A 502 -40.04 -9.48 -18.71
C ASP A 502 -39.53 -8.03 -18.86
N VAL A 503 -38.37 -7.70 -18.31
CA VAL A 503 -37.77 -6.35 -18.37
C VAL A 503 -36.26 -6.45 -18.54
N PRO A 504 -35.56 -5.43 -19.06
CA PRO A 504 -34.11 -5.39 -19.03
C PRO A 504 -33.54 -5.58 -17.62
N TYR A 505 -32.81 -6.66 -17.39
CA TYR A 505 -32.13 -6.91 -16.12
C TYR A 505 -30.67 -6.46 -16.19
N ILE A 506 -30.39 -5.29 -15.61
CA ILE A 506 -29.09 -4.62 -15.71
C ILE A 506 -28.34 -4.79 -14.39
N ASN A 507 -27.77 -5.98 -14.18
CA ASN A 507 -26.99 -6.36 -12.98
C ASN A 507 -25.47 -6.08 -13.12
N PHE A 508 -25.10 -5.17 -14.02
CA PHE A 508 -23.73 -4.78 -14.36
C PHE A 508 -23.61 -3.25 -14.49
N VAL A 509 -22.38 -2.71 -14.47
CA VAL A 509 -22.14 -1.27 -14.68
C VAL A 509 -22.46 -0.88 -16.14
N PRO A 510 -23.44 0.02 -16.39
CA PRO A 510 -23.82 0.38 -17.75
C PRO A 510 -22.75 1.24 -18.45
N ASN A 511 -22.32 0.83 -19.63
CA ASN A 511 -21.38 1.53 -20.51
C ASN A 511 -21.88 1.52 -21.97
N MET A 512 -21.18 2.20 -22.89
CA MET A 512 -21.62 2.32 -24.30
C MET A 512 -21.66 0.99 -25.05
N ASP A 513 -20.85 0.00 -24.65
CA ASP A 513 -20.75 -1.29 -25.33
C ASP A 513 -21.86 -2.24 -24.88
N ASN A 514 -22.21 -2.25 -23.59
CA ASN A 514 -23.20 -3.16 -23.00
C ASN A 514 -24.64 -2.60 -22.94
N THR A 515 -24.85 -1.31 -23.25
CA THR A 515 -26.20 -0.68 -23.27
C THR A 515 -26.83 -0.57 -24.66
N ARG A 516 -26.09 -0.85 -25.73
CA ARG A 516 -26.55 -0.64 -27.11
C ARG A 516 -27.69 -1.59 -27.52
N ASP A 517 -27.57 -2.87 -27.19
CA ASP A 517 -28.50 -3.95 -27.58
C ASP A 517 -29.26 -4.53 -26.38
N ILE A 518 -29.74 -3.64 -25.49
CA ILE A 518 -30.54 -4.05 -24.32
C ILE A 518 -31.80 -4.80 -24.76
N ARG A 519 -31.99 -5.99 -24.19
CA ARG A 519 -33.15 -6.88 -24.36
C ARG A 519 -33.89 -7.04 -23.04
N ARG A 520 -35.14 -7.52 -23.13
CA ARG A 520 -35.93 -7.94 -21.96
C ARG A 520 -35.42 -9.31 -21.49
N THR A 521 -35.17 -9.45 -20.20
CA THR A 521 -34.82 -10.72 -19.54
C THR A 521 -36.12 -11.38 -19.05
N PRO A 522 -36.30 -12.71 -19.24
CA PRO A 522 -37.47 -13.42 -18.75
C PRO A 522 -37.70 -13.27 -17.24
N GLN A 523 -38.95 -13.05 -16.83
CA GLN A 523 -39.32 -12.82 -15.43
C GLN A 523 -38.83 -13.90 -14.46
N ASN A 524 -38.78 -15.17 -14.90
CA ASN A 524 -38.31 -16.29 -14.09
C ASN A 524 -36.80 -16.23 -13.85
N GLU A 525 -36.01 -15.83 -14.85
CA GLU A 525 -34.55 -15.66 -14.70
C GLU A 525 -34.24 -14.52 -13.72
N ILE A 526 -34.98 -13.40 -13.83
CA ILE A 526 -34.87 -12.28 -12.88
C ILE A 526 -35.20 -12.75 -11.46
N PHE A 527 -36.36 -13.39 -11.26
CA PHE A 527 -36.75 -13.83 -9.92
C PHE A 527 -35.81 -14.89 -9.32
N THR A 528 -35.24 -15.81 -10.11
CA THR A 528 -34.24 -16.76 -9.60
C THR A 528 -32.99 -16.07 -9.07
N ASP A 529 -32.46 -15.06 -9.78
CA ASP A 529 -31.31 -14.29 -9.30
C ASP A 529 -31.67 -13.44 -8.08
N LEU A 530 -32.82 -12.76 -8.09
CA LEU A 530 -33.28 -11.97 -6.94
C LEU A 530 -33.50 -12.82 -5.69
N GLN A 531 -34.06 -14.02 -5.81
CA GLN A 531 -34.24 -14.97 -4.70
C GLN A 531 -32.91 -15.31 -4.04
N LYS A 532 -31.94 -15.77 -4.83
CA LYS A 532 -30.59 -16.12 -4.34
C LYS A 532 -29.95 -14.95 -3.58
N ASN A 533 -29.97 -13.76 -4.17
CA ASN A 533 -29.41 -12.56 -3.55
C ASN A 533 -30.15 -12.14 -2.26
N LEU A 534 -31.48 -12.37 -2.18
CA LEU A 534 -32.28 -12.11 -0.97
C LEU A 534 -32.03 -13.15 0.14
N GLU A 535 -31.86 -14.42 -0.19
CA GLU A 535 -31.50 -15.48 0.75
C GLU A 535 -30.11 -15.22 1.37
N GLU A 536 -29.13 -14.84 0.54
CA GLU A 536 -27.80 -14.40 0.99
C GLU A 536 -27.90 -13.19 1.94
N ALA A 537 -28.70 -12.18 1.59
CA ALA A 537 -28.94 -11.02 2.44
C ALA A 537 -29.63 -11.37 3.78
N ILE A 538 -30.59 -12.31 3.80
CA ILE A 538 -31.27 -12.77 5.02
C ILE A 538 -30.29 -13.44 6.00
N ASN A 539 -29.28 -14.14 5.50
CA ASN A 539 -28.25 -14.75 6.35
C ASN A 539 -27.34 -13.68 7.00
N TYR A 540 -26.98 -12.62 6.28
CA TYR A 540 -26.03 -11.60 6.73
C TYR A 540 -26.65 -10.42 7.49
N PHE A 541 -27.89 -10.04 7.18
CA PHE A 541 -28.51 -8.84 7.76
C PHE A 541 -28.81 -8.98 9.25
N LYS A 542 -28.75 -7.85 9.96
CA LYS A 542 -29.05 -7.80 11.39
C LYS A 542 -30.56 -7.97 11.62
N GLU A 543 -30.87 -8.80 12.61
CA GLU A 543 -32.21 -8.94 13.19
C GLU A 543 -32.51 -7.68 14.01
N LYS A 544 -33.24 -6.73 13.41
CA LYS A 544 -33.58 -5.43 14.01
C LYS A 544 -34.84 -4.86 13.39
N ARG A 545 -35.47 -3.90 14.07
CA ARG A 545 -36.46 -3.00 13.45
C ARG A 545 -35.80 -2.17 12.33
N ASN A 546 -36.52 -1.93 11.24
CA ASN A 546 -36.06 -1.10 10.13
C ASN A 546 -36.51 0.37 10.26
N GLU A 547 -35.66 1.34 9.87
CA GLU A 547 -35.84 2.76 10.23
C GLU A 547 -35.60 3.74 9.06
N SER A 548 -36.26 3.50 7.92
CA SER A 548 -36.01 4.26 6.67
C SER A 548 -36.49 5.73 6.66
N LEU A 549 -37.06 6.27 7.75
CA LEU A 549 -37.59 7.64 7.83
C LEU A 549 -36.88 8.57 8.83
N ASN A 550 -35.81 8.10 9.51
CA ASN A 550 -35.10 8.88 10.54
C ASN A 550 -34.34 10.11 9.98
N GLY A 551 -34.00 10.11 8.69
CA GLY A 551 -33.28 11.20 8.02
C GLY A 551 -31.76 11.04 7.94
N ASP A 552 -31.15 10.01 8.56
CA ASP A 552 -29.79 9.58 8.26
C ASP A 552 -29.82 8.60 7.06
N ALA A 553 -28.91 8.80 6.10
CA ALA A 553 -28.72 7.90 4.97
C ALA A 553 -28.24 6.50 5.41
N ASN A 554 -27.53 6.39 6.54
CA ASN A 554 -27.17 5.09 7.14
C ASN A 554 -28.42 4.29 7.56
N ASP A 555 -29.40 4.93 8.19
CA ASP A 555 -30.62 4.26 8.67
C ASP A 555 -31.50 3.81 7.50
N PHE A 556 -31.49 4.56 6.40
CA PHE A 556 -32.09 4.15 5.13
C PHE A 556 -31.32 2.99 4.47
N PHE A 557 -29.99 3.06 4.41
CA PHE A 557 -29.15 2.11 3.67
C PHE A 557 -29.01 0.75 4.36
N PHE A 558 -28.80 0.73 5.68
CA PHE A 558 -28.62 -0.50 6.46
C PHE A 558 -29.95 -1.12 6.84
N LEU A 559 -30.61 -1.67 5.81
CA LEU A 559 -31.88 -2.39 5.88
C LEU A 559 -31.85 -3.49 6.95
N SER A 560 -32.99 -3.80 7.56
CA SER A 560 -33.11 -4.98 8.41
C SER A 560 -33.40 -6.25 7.61
N LYS A 561 -33.18 -7.40 8.25
CA LYS A 561 -33.51 -8.73 7.71
C LYS A 561 -34.95 -8.84 7.21
N ASP A 562 -35.90 -8.16 7.85
CA ASP A 562 -37.32 -8.21 7.50
C ASP A 562 -37.62 -7.61 6.13
N VAL A 563 -36.89 -6.58 5.71
CA VAL A 563 -37.05 -5.99 4.36
C VAL A 563 -36.72 -7.03 3.30
N ALA A 564 -35.69 -7.86 3.53
CA ALA A 564 -35.34 -8.96 2.64
C ALA A 564 -36.33 -10.13 2.74
N ARG A 565 -36.77 -10.53 3.96
CA ARG A 565 -37.81 -11.56 4.16
C ARG A 565 -39.10 -11.23 3.39
N ILE A 566 -39.58 -9.98 3.48
CA ILE A 566 -40.83 -9.54 2.84
C ILE A 566 -40.70 -9.51 1.32
N LEU A 567 -39.58 -9.02 0.78
CA LEU A 567 -39.33 -9.04 -0.66
C LEU A 567 -39.26 -10.48 -1.21
N LEU A 568 -38.59 -11.37 -0.49
CA LEU A 568 -38.49 -12.78 -0.87
C LEU A 568 -39.86 -13.48 -0.81
N ALA A 569 -40.63 -13.24 0.26
CA ALA A 569 -42.01 -13.72 0.37
C ALA A 569 -42.92 -13.18 -0.75
N ASN A 570 -42.75 -11.91 -1.13
CA ASN A 570 -43.49 -11.30 -2.24
C ASN A 570 -43.20 -11.97 -3.58
N ILE A 571 -41.93 -12.29 -3.87
CA ILE A 571 -41.55 -13.04 -5.08
C ILE A 571 -42.15 -14.45 -5.03
N TYR A 572 -42.01 -15.17 -3.91
CA TYR A 572 -42.58 -16.51 -3.76
C TYR A 572 -44.11 -16.52 -3.93
N MET A 573 -44.84 -15.59 -3.31
CA MET A 573 -46.29 -15.45 -3.52
C MET A 573 -46.65 -15.18 -4.99
N TYR A 574 -45.82 -14.41 -5.71
CA TYR A 574 -46.06 -14.11 -7.13
C TYR A 574 -45.83 -15.32 -8.04
N GLN A 575 -44.95 -16.24 -7.65
CA GLN A 575 -44.72 -17.53 -8.31
C GLN A 575 -45.69 -18.65 -7.85
N GLY A 576 -46.52 -18.39 -6.82
CA GLY A 576 -47.42 -19.38 -6.22
C GLY A 576 -46.76 -20.29 -5.17
N GLU A 577 -45.55 -19.97 -4.73
CA GLU A 577 -44.76 -20.71 -3.74
C GLU A 577 -45.16 -20.34 -2.29
N TYR A 578 -46.44 -20.48 -1.98
CA TYR A 578 -47.03 -20.00 -0.72
C TYR A 578 -46.48 -20.66 0.56
N ILE A 579 -45.90 -21.87 0.49
CA ILE A 579 -45.27 -22.53 1.66
C ILE A 579 -43.94 -21.86 2.04
N GLN A 580 -43.19 -21.36 1.06
CA GLN A 580 -41.93 -20.65 1.26
C GLN A 580 -42.22 -19.24 1.79
N ALA A 581 -43.20 -18.56 1.18
CA ALA A 581 -43.65 -17.24 1.63
C ALA A 581 -44.22 -17.24 3.06
N GLU A 582 -45.01 -18.26 3.44
CA GLU A 582 -45.61 -18.37 4.78
C GLU A 582 -44.54 -18.25 5.88
N LYS A 583 -43.48 -19.06 5.79
CA LYS A 583 -42.39 -19.11 6.78
C LYS A 583 -41.68 -17.76 6.96
N LEU A 584 -41.44 -17.06 5.85
CA LEU A 584 -40.75 -15.77 5.87
C LEU A 584 -41.59 -14.66 6.49
N LEU A 585 -42.92 -14.69 6.29
CA LEU A 585 -43.85 -13.74 6.90
C LEU A 585 -44.11 -14.08 8.38
N GLU A 586 -44.21 -15.36 8.71
CA GLU A 586 -44.30 -15.87 10.09
C GLU A 586 -43.11 -15.40 10.94
N GLU A 587 -41.88 -15.45 10.41
CA GLU A 587 -40.69 -14.90 11.07
C GLU A 587 -40.80 -13.39 11.39
N VAL A 588 -41.33 -12.59 10.46
CA VAL A 588 -41.53 -11.12 10.67
C VAL A 588 -42.61 -10.86 11.71
N ILE A 589 -43.64 -11.71 11.80
CA ILE A 589 -44.70 -11.61 12.81
C ILE A 589 -44.17 -12.00 14.19
N ASN A 590 -43.40 -13.09 14.27
CA ASN A 590 -42.93 -13.65 15.53
C ASN A 590 -41.76 -12.88 16.16
N ASN A 591 -41.04 -12.03 15.40
CA ASN A 591 -39.92 -11.25 15.95
C ASN A 591 -40.33 -10.08 16.87
N GLY A 592 -41.60 -9.63 16.79
CA GLY A 592 -42.16 -8.60 17.66
C GLY A 592 -41.65 -7.16 17.45
N PHE A 593 -40.97 -6.85 16.34
CA PHE A 593 -40.51 -5.49 16.04
C PHE A 593 -41.62 -4.53 15.57
N TYR A 594 -42.78 -5.06 15.19
CA TYR A 594 -43.92 -4.31 14.66
C TYR A 594 -45.21 -4.83 15.31
N GLU A 595 -46.22 -3.97 15.41
CA GLU A 595 -47.52 -4.31 16.01
C GLU A 595 -48.64 -3.59 15.24
N LEU A 596 -49.84 -4.19 15.20
CA LEU A 596 -50.99 -3.57 14.55
C LEU A 596 -51.48 -2.37 15.37
N ASP A 597 -51.78 -1.28 14.67
CA ASP A 597 -52.41 -0.07 15.22
C ASP A 597 -53.60 0.40 14.37
N THR A 598 -54.16 1.56 14.69
CA THR A 598 -55.35 2.12 14.01
C THR A 598 -55.05 2.76 12.64
N SER A 599 -53.81 2.70 12.14
CA SER A 599 -53.41 3.25 10.85
C SER A 599 -54.21 2.67 9.69
N ASN A 600 -54.63 3.50 8.74
CA ASN A 600 -55.30 3.06 7.54
C ASN A 600 -54.64 3.76 6.34
N TYR A 601 -53.96 3.00 5.49
CA TYR A 601 -53.21 3.51 4.35
C TYR A 601 -54.10 3.85 3.13
N ASN A 602 -55.43 3.89 3.25
CA ASN A 602 -56.32 4.68 2.38
C ASN A 602 -56.53 6.12 2.91
N LYS A 603 -56.16 6.43 4.16
CA LYS A 603 -56.37 7.74 4.76
C LYS A 603 -55.14 8.62 4.62
N GLN A 604 -55.38 9.85 4.13
CA GLN A 604 -54.35 10.89 4.00
C GLN A 604 -53.75 11.29 5.36
N GLU A 605 -54.52 11.14 6.43
CA GLU A 605 -54.09 11.36 7.82
C GLU A 605 -52.93 10.43 8.22
N THR A 606 -53.01 9.13 7.90
CA THR A 606 -51.92 8.17 8.18
C THR A 606 -50.64 8.57 7.45
N ILE A 607 -50.72 8.96 6.17
CA ILE A 607 -49.56 9.45 5.39
C ILE A 607 -49.00 10.77 5.96
N THR A 608 -49.89 11.69 6.38
CA THR A 608 -49.49 12.96 7.00
C THR A 608 -48.78 12.74 8.34
N ASN A 609 -49.24 11.77 9.14
CA ASN A 609 -48.61 11.39 10.39
C ASN A 609 -47.23 10.77 10.15
N LEU A 610 -47.05 9.92 9.13
CA LEU A 610 -45.71 9.44 8.73
C LEU A 610 -44.78 10.58 8.29
N PHE A 611 -45.29 11.59 7.58
CA PHE A 611 -44.48 12.74 7.15
C PHE A 611 -43.97 13.56 8.34
N ASN A 612 -44.82 13.79 9.33
CA ASN A 612 -44.57 14.63 10.49
C ASN A 612 -43.81 13.93 11.63
N SER A 613 -44.07 12.63 11.84
CA SER A 613 -43.64 11.88 13.03
C SER A 613 -42.71 10.69 12.73
N GLY A 614 -42.43 10.40 11.45
CA GLY A 614 -41.57 9.28 11.05
C GLY A 614 -42.27 7.92 11.10
N SER A 615 -41.49 6.85 11.24
CA SER A 615 -41.98 5.46 11.17
C SER A 615 -42.87 5.09 12.35
N GLY A 616 -44.16 4.85 12.08
CA GLY A 616 -45.13 4.34 13.08
C GLY A 616 -44.92 2.86 13.45
N LYS A 617 -45.79 2.33 14.32
CA LYS A 617 -45.72 0.94 14.83
C LYS A 617 -45.71 -0.11 13.72
N GLU A 618 -46.48 0.14 12.66
CA GLU A 618 -46.59 -0.75 11.50
C GLU A 618 -45.58 -0.47 10.37
N THR A 619 -44.78 0.59 10.44
CA THR A 619 -43.93 0.99 9.31
C THR A 619 -42.66 0.15 9.28
N ILE A 620 -42.52 -0.69 8.25
CA ILE A 620 -41.34 -1.53 8.03
C ILE A 620 -40.38 -0.83 7.08
N PHE A 621 -40.83 -0.51 5.86
CA PHE A 621 -40.04 0.28 4.91
C PHE A 621 -40.91 1.32 4.20
N ALA A 622 -40.44 2.56 4.18
CA ALA A 622 -41.09 3.68 3.54
C ALA A 622 -40.05 4.59 2.86
N THR A 623 -40.39 5.14 1.71
CA THR A 623 -39.54 6.06 0.96
C THR A 623 -40.03 7.50 1.08
N LYS A 624 -39.12 8.47 1.19
CA LYS A 624 -39.43 9.90 1.27
C LYS A 624 -38.63 10.66 0.23
N HIS A 625 -39.29 11.47 -0.59
CA HIS A 625 -38.60 12.38 -1.52
C HIS A 625 -38.62 13.82 -0.99
N ASN A 626 -37.59 14.60 -1.31
CA ASN A 626 -37.40 15.95 -0.73
C ASN A 626 -38.35 17.03 -1.29
N MET A 627 -39.19 16.72 -2.29
CA MET A 627 -40.04 17.71 -3.00
C MET A 627 -41.43 17.91 -2.36
N GLY A 628 -41.44 18.28 -1.08
CA GLY A 628 -42.64 18.71 -0.35
C GLY A 628 -43.53 17.56 0.17
N GLY A 629 -44.38 17.88 1.14
CA GLY A 629 -45.29 16.91 1.78
C GLY A 629 -46.49 16.48 0.91
N PRO A 630 -47.40 15.67 1.48
CA PRO A 630 -48.52 15.09 0.76
C PRO A 630 -49.49 16.15 0.21
N LYS A 631 -50.06 15.92 -0.99
CA LYS A 631 -50.88 16.91 -1.70
C LYS A 631 -52.04 16.27 -2.48
N ASN A 632 -53.18 16.96 -2.49
CA ASN A 632 -54.38 16.57 -3.27
C ASN A 632 -54.40 17.20 -4.67
N SER A 633 -54.92 16.46 -5.63
CA SER A 633 -55.27 16.92 -6.98
C SER A 633 -56.57 16.24 -7.43
N GLY A 634 -57.72 16.83 -7.04
CA GLY A 634 -59.02 16.17 -7.22
C GLY A 634 -59.11 14.88 -6.41
N ASN A 635 -59.47 13.78 -7.08
CA ASN A 635 -59.53 12.44 -6.48
C ASN A 635 -58.16 11.74 -6.38
N ILE A 636 -57.07 12.33 -6.92
CA ILE A 636 -55.70 11.82 -6.79
C ILE A 636 -55.01 12.44 -5.57
N PHE A 637 -54.27 11.60 -4.84
CA PHE A 637 -53.40 12.01 -3.73
C PHE A 637 -51.94 11.69 -4.04
N ASN A 638 -51.06 12.69 -3.96
CA ASN A 638 -49.62 12.49 -4.03
C ASN A 638 -49.09 12.09 -2.64
N VAL A 639 -48.61 10.85 -2.55
CA VAL A 639 -48.16 10.19 -1.31
C VAL A 639 -46.68 10.46 -1.06
N ASN A 640 -46.36 11.14 0.04
CA ASN A 640 -44.99 11.32 0.53
C ASN A 640 -45.00 11.53 2.07
N PRO A 641 -44.28 10.72 2.87
CA PRO A 641 -43.57 9.51 2.49
C PRO A 641 -44.54 8.43 2.04
N LEU A 642 -44.06 7.51 1.20
CA LEU A 642 -44.82 6.38 0.70
C LEU A 642 -44.37 5.11 1.44
N PRO A 643 -45.24 4.51 2.27
CA PRO A 643 -44.96 3.22 2.91
C PRO A 643 -45.05 2.09 1.87
N ILE A 644 -43.95 1.39 1.64
CA ILE A 644 -43.84 0.28 0.68
C ILE A 644 -44.09 -1.06 1.36
N MET A 645 -43.70 -1.17 2.64
CA MET A 645 -43.87 -2.37 3.46
C MET A 645 -44.44 -1.96 4.82
N THR A 646 -45.57 -2.57 5.18
CA THR A 646 -46.26 -2.31 6.44
C THR A 646 -46.64 -3.62 7.11
N TYR A 647 -46.78 -3.60 8.43
CA TYR A 647 -47.19 -4.77 9.19
C TYR A 647 -48.61 -5.25 8.82
N THR A 648 -49.51 -4.31 8.48
CA THR A 648 -50.81 -4.64 7.87
C THR A 648 -50.66 -5.48 6.59
N ASP A 649 -49.71 -5.16 5.70
CA ASP A 649 -49.45 -5.97 4.50
C ASP A 649 -48.90 -7.37 4.84
N VAL A 650 -47.98 -7.45 5.81
CA VAL A 650 -47.41 -8.73 6.28
C VAL A 650 -48.51 -9.67 6.79
N ILE A 651 -49.40 -9.17 7.65
CA ILE A 651 -50.51 -9.97 8.20
C ILE A 651 -51.49 -10.40 7.09
N LEU A 652 -51.86 -9.51 6.17
CA LEU A 652 -52.77 -9.83 5.05
C LEU A 652 -52.15 -10.82 4.05
N SER A 653 -50.84 -10.70 3.78
CA SER A 653 -50.07 -11.63 2.94
C SER A 653 -49.86 -12.99 3.62
N HIS A 654 -49.67 -13.01 4.95
CA HIS A 654 -49.57 -14.26 5.70
C HIS A 654 -50.91 -15.00 5.72
N ALA A 655 -52.03 -14.28 5.91
CA ALA A 655 -53.38 -14.84 5.80
C ALA A 655 -53.66 -15.41 4.39
N GLU A 656 -53.17 -14.78 3.32
CA GLU A 656 -53.24 -15.34 1.97
C GLU A 656 -52.44 -16.65 1.85
N CYS A 657 -51.20 -16.68 2.34
CA CYS A 657 -50.36 -17.88 2.31
C CYS A 657 -51.01 -19.04 3.08
N LEU A 658 -51.47 -18.78 4.31
CA LEU A 658 -52.21 -19.74 5.12
C LEU A 658 -53.43 -20.29 4.38
N TYR A 659 -54.27 -19.42 3.81
CA TYR A 659 -55.45 -19.85 3.03
C TYR A 659 -55.07 -20.73 1.84
N LYS A 660 -54.07 -20.33 1.05
CA LYS A 660 -53.57 -21.07 -0.12
C LYS A 660 -52.94 -22.41 0.27
N ASN A 661 -52.34 -22.49 1.46
CA ASN A 661 -51.79 -23.71 2.06
C ASN A 661 -52.87 -24.56 2.79
N GLY A 662 -54.16 -24.20 2.69
CA GLY A 662 -55.29 -24.95 3.27
C GLY A 662 -55.63 -24.62 4.73
N LYS A 663 -54.86 -23.73 5.37
CA LYS A 663 -54.99 -23.29 6.77
C LYS A 663 -56.00 -22.13 6.90
N SER A 664 -57.24 -22.41 6.50
CA SER A 664 -58.31 -21.40 6.49
C SER A 664 -58.69 -20.87 7.89
N PRO A 665 -58.80 -21.69 8.96
CA PRO A 665 -59.07 -21.18 10.31
C PRO A 665 -58.02 -20.21 10.84
N GLU A 666 -56.75 -20.48 10.57
CA GLU A 666 -55.61 -19.66 10.96
C GLU A 666 -55.63 -18.31 10.21
N ALA A 667 -55.94 -18.34 8.92
CA ALA A 667 -56.11 -17.13 8.11
C ALA A 667 -57.29 -16.25 8.57
N GLU A 668 -58.41 -16.85 8.98
CA GLU A 668 -59.56 -16.13 9.56
C GLU A 668 -59.23 -15.50 10.94
N SER A 669 -58.30 -16.09 11.71
CA SER A 669 -57.79 -15.48 12.95
C SER A 669 -57.06 -14.17 12.68
N LEU A 670 -56.12 -14.18 11.74
CA LEU A 670 -55.38 -12.98 11.34
C LEU A 670 -56.30 -11.88 10.77
N LEU A 671 -57.33 -12.26 10.00
CA LEU A 671 -58.35 -11.31 9.55
C LEU A 671 -59.16 -10.72 10.72
N THR A 672 -59.43 -11.49 11.76
CA THR A 672 -60.13 -11.02 12.97
C THR A 672 -59.27 -10.03 13.76
N GLU A 673 -57.96 -10.24 13.82
CA GLU A 673 -56.98 -9.30 14.40
C GLU A 673 -56.96 -7.97 13.63
N ILE A 674 -56.91 -8.03 12.29
CA ILE A 674 -57.01 -6.84 11.41
C ILE A 674 -58.33 -6.09 11.63
N VAL A 675 -59.47 -6.80 11.62
CA VAL A 675 -60.80 -6.22 11.88
C VAL A 675 -60.83 -5.49 13.22
N THR A 676 -60.26 -6.09 14.26
CA THR A 676 -60.23 -5.55 15.62
C THR A 676 -59.33 -4.31 15.72
N ALA A 677 -58.11 -4.36 15.15
CA ALA A 677 -57.16 -3.26 15.20
C ALA A 677 -57.59 -2.05 14.34
N LYS A 678 -58.19 -2.31 13.18
CA LYS A 678 -58.56 -1.28 12.19
C LYS A 678 -59.98 -0.73 12.35
N GLY A 679 -60.85 -1.44 13.07
CA GLY A 679 -62.26 -1.06 13.23
C GLY A 679 -63.06 -1.11 11.93
N ILE A 680 -62.75 -2.07 11.05
CA ILE A 680 -63.41 -2.27 9.75
C ILE A 680 -64.34 -3.49 9.78
N ASN A 681 -65.22 -3.62 8.78
CA ASN A 681 -66.00 -4.83 8.55
C ASN A 681 -65.61 -5.43 7.20
N LEU A 682 -65.49 -6.75 7.13
CA LEU A 682 -65.12 -7.48 5.90
C LEU A 682 -66.33 -8.16 5.27
N SER A 683 -66.38 -8.09 3.95
CA SER A 683 -67.33 -8.75 3.06
C SER A 683 -66.61 -9.75 2.16
N GLY A 684 -67.31 -10.78 1.73
CA GLY A 684 -66.75 -11.86 0.91
C GLY A 684 -67.30 -13.24 1.30
N SER A 685 -67.36 -14.15 0.33
CA SER A 685 -67.83 -15.52 0.51
C SER A 685 -66.78 -16.46 1.12
N ASN A 686 -65.50 -16.08 1.08
CA ASN A 686 -64.37 -16.86 1.58
C ASN A 686 -63.23 -15.93 2.06
N VAL A 687 -62.19 -16.52 2.65
CA VAL A 687 -61.01 -15.81 3.20
C VAL A 687 -60.35 -14.91 2.17
N LEU A 688 -60.14 -15.38 0.94
CA LEU A 688 -59.43 -14.62 -0.10
C LEU A 688 -60.24 -13.39 -0.55
N GLU A 689 -61.58 -13.49 -0.59
CA GLU A 689 -62.44 -12.34 -0.83
C GLU A 689 -62.45 -11.34 0.34
N LYS A 690 -62.36 -11.82 1.60
CA LYS A 690 -62.20 -10.95 2.77
C LYS A 690 -60.86 -10.23 2.78
N ILE A 691 -59.77 -10.90 2.38
CA ILE A 691 -58.45 -10.28 2.18
C ILE A 691 -58.52 -9.20 1.08
N LYS A 692 -59.18 -9.50 -0.05
CA LYS A 692 -59.45 -8.54 -1.13
C LYS A 692 -60.16 -7.28 -0.61
N ASP A 693 -61.23 -7.44 0.17
CA ASP A 693 -61.98 -6.33 0.74
C ASP A 693 -61.14 -5.54 1.78
N ALA A 694 -60.43 -6.22 2.69
CA ALA A 694 -59.51 -5.59 3.64
C ALA A 694 -58.46 -4.73 2.92
N ARG A 695 -57.84 -5.27 1.86
CA ARG A 695 -56.86 -4.57 1.03
C ARG A 695 -57.44 -3.33 0.33
N LEU A 696 -58.65 -3.44 -0.21
CA LEU A 696 -59.37 -2.29 -0.81
C LEU A 696 -59.72 -1.21 0.22
N GLN A 697 -60.00 -1.57 1.48
CA GLN A 697 -60.33 -0.63 2.55
C GLN A 697 -59.12 -0.01 3.28
N LEU A 698 -57.92 -0.59 3.12
CA LEU A 698 -56.75 -0.27 3.96
C LEU A 698 -55.46 0.14 3.22
N MET A 699 -55.24 -0.25 1.95
CA MET A 699 -53.88 -0.35 1.38
C MET A 699 -53.58 0.53 0.13
N LEU A 700 -54.48 1.42 -0.28
CA LEU A 700 -54.37 2.22 -1.52
C LEU A 700 -53.07 3.04 -1.64
N TYR A 701 -52.56 3.61 -0.55
CA TYR A 701 -51.31 4.38 -0.54
C TYR A 701 -50.10 3.53 -0.11
N SER A 702 -50.03 2.25 -0.54
CA SER A 702 -48.94 1.33 -0.19
C SER A 702 -48.33 0.48 -1.31
N ASN A 703 -48.82 0.57 -2.56
CA ASN A 703 -48.31 -0.19 -3.71
C ASN A 703 -48.46 -1.72 -3.64
N THR A 704 -49.30 -2.25 -2.74
CA THR A 704 -49.46 -3.69 -2.52
C THR A 704 -50.67 -4.29 -3.24
N ASN A 705 -51.61 -3.44 -3.70
CA ASN A 705 -52.92 -3.87 -4.15
C ASN A 705 -52.89 -4.51 -5.53
N PHE A 706 -52.24 -3.90 -6.52
CA PHE A 706 -52.23 -4.40 -7.89
C PHE A 706 -51.57 -5.78 -7.98
N ALA A 707 -50.47 -6.00 -7.26
CA ALA A 707 -49.79 -7.28 -7.18
C ALA A 707 -50.70 -8.40 -6.63
N PHE A 708 -51.42 -8.11 -5.52
CA PHE A 708 -52.38 -9.04 -4.93
C PHE A 708 -53.55 -9.34 -5.86
N MET A 709 -54.15 -8.31 -6.46
CA MET A 709 -55.31 -8.46 -7.35
C MET A 709 -54.95 -9.22 -8.62
N LYS A 710 -53.73 -9.02 -9.14
CA LYS A 710 -53.23 -9.70 -10.35
C LYS A 710 -52.95 -11.18 -10.09
N ARG A 711 -52.23 -11.56 -9.03
CA ARG A 711 -51.89 -12.97 -8.73
C ARG A 711 -53.07 -13.83 -8.26
N ASN A 712 -54.22 -13.21 -7.96
CA ASN A 712 -55.46 -13.87 -7.52
C ASN A 712 -56.62 -13.66 -8.50
N ASP A 713 -56.33 -13.31 -9.76
CA ASP A 713 -57.29 -13.14 -10.86
C ASP A 713 -58.42 -12.09 -10.64
N PHE A 714 -58.32 -11.27 -9.59
CA PHE A 714 -59.31 -10.25 -9.27
C PHE A 714 -59.15 -8.95 -10.07
N ALA A 715 -57.96 -8.64 -10.59
CA ALA A 715 -57.64 -7.31 -11.13
C ALA A 715 -58.59 -6.84 -12.25
N LYS A 716 -58.98 -7.72 -13.18
CA LYS A 716 -59.93 -7.38 -14.26
C LYS A 716 -61.29 -6.97 -13.73
N ASP A 717 -61.87 -7.80 -12.87
CA ASP A 717 -63.21 -7.59 -12.33
C ASP A 717 -63.26 -6.47 -11.31
N VAL A 718 -62.21 -6.28 -10.50
CA VAL A 718 -62.11 -5.20 -9.51
C VAL A 718 -61.93 -3.85 -10.18
N TYR A 719 -60.99 -3.72 -11.13
CA TYR A 719 -60.66 -2.44 -11.77
C TYR A 719 -61.42 -2.17 -13.08
N GLY A 720 -62.14 -3.15 -13.64
CA GLY A 720 -62.88 -2.99 -14.90
C GLY A 720 -61.92 -2.77 -16.08
N ILE A 721 -60.95 -3.66 -16.25
CA ILE A 721 -59.88 -3.56 -17.25
C ILE A 721 -59.79 -4.81 -18.14
N GLU A 722 -59.30 -4.62 -19.36
CA GLU A 722 -59.01 -5.70 -20.32
C GLU A 722 -57.78 -6.52 -19.92
N GLU A 723 -57.68 -7.76 -20.39
CA GLU A 723 -56.58 -8.70 -20.09
C GLU A 723 -55.18 -8.10 -20.28
N TYR A 724 -54.95 -7.41 -21.41
CA TYR A 724 -53.65 -6.84 -21.72
C TYR A 724 -53.22 -5.70 -20.77
N ARG A 725 -54.19 -5.11 -20.04
CA ARG A 725 -53.96 -4.08 -19.01
C ARG A 725 -53.42 -4.65 -17.70
N LEU A 726 -53.31 -5.97 -17.56
CA LEU A 726 -52.56 -6.61 -16.48
C LEU A 726 -51.04 -6.40 -16.60
N LEU A 727 -50.58 -5.90 -17.75
CA LEU A 727 -49.23 -5.38 -17.94
C LEU A 727 -49.29 -3.89 -18.32
N LEU A 728 -48.28 -3.14 -17.92
CA LEU A 728 -48.02 -1.80 -18.43
C LEU A 728 -47.34 -1.88 -19.82
N PRO A 729 -47.53 -0.86 -20.68
CA PRO A 729 -46.76 -0.75 -21.91
C PRO A 729 -45.29 -0.41 -21.60
N ILE A 730 -44.36 -0.95 -22.39
CA ILE A 730 -43.00 -0.43 -22.48
C ILE A 730 -43.07 1.01 -23.01
N PRO A 731 -42.37 2.00 -22.42
CA PRO A 731 -42.47 3.38 -22.86
C PRO A 731 -41.97 3.55 -24.31
N MET A 732 -42.69 4.35 -25.11
CA MET A 732 -42.44 4.51 -26.54
C MET A 732 -41.06 5.11 -26.86
N SER A 733 -40.52 5.93 -25.96
CA SER A 733 -39.15 6.46 -26.05
C SER A 733 -38.10 5.35 -26.04
N GLU A 734 -38.27 4.34 -25.17
CA GLU A 734 -37.34 3.23 -25.00
C GLU A 734 -37.31 2.34 -26.24
N LEU A 735 -38.47 2.07 -26.84
CA LEU A 735 -38.61 1.35 -28.11
C LEU A 735 -37.96 2.12 -29.29
N THR A 736 -37.87 3.44 -29.21
CA THR A 736 -37.23 4.29 -30.23
C THR A 736 -35.70 4.29 -30.08
N ILE A 737 -35.19 4.17 -28.86
CA ILE A 737 -33.76 4.18 -28.54
C ILE A 737 -33.15 2.78 -28.69
N HIS A 738 -33.84 1.74 -28.22
CA HIS A 738 -33.33 0.37 -28.15
C HIS A 738 -34.08 -0.54 -29.14
N SER A 739 -33.46 -0.78 -30.30
CA SER A 739 -34.04 -1.56 -31.42
C SER A 739 -34.41 -3.01 -31.09
N GLN A 740 -33.97 -3.54 -29.95
CA GLN A 740 -34.20 -4.91 -29.49
C GLN A 740 -35.31 -5.01 -28.43
N LEU A 741 -35.88 -3.90 -27.95
CA LEU A 741 -37.02 -3.92 -27.04
C LEU A 741 -38.33 -4.18 -27.79
N ILE A 742 -39.18 -5.02 -27.20
CA ILE A 742 -40.46 -5.44 -27.79
C ILE A 742 -41.59 -5.04 -26.82
N GLN A 743 -42.61 -4.38 -27.38
CA GLN A 743 -43.81 -3.94 -26.66
C GLN A 743 -44.57 -5.14 -26.04
N ASN A 744 -45.26 -4.92 -24.93
CA ASN A 744 -46.18 -5.90 -24.36
C ASN A 744 -47.40 -6.12 -25.26
N PRO A 745 -47.95 -7.35 -25.35
CA PRO A 745 -49.10 -7.63 -26.21
C PRO A 745 -50.29 -6.69 -25.94
N GLY A 746 -50.96 -6.22 -26.99
CA GLY A 746 -52.16 -5.38 -26.91
C GLY A 746 -51.93 -3.87 -26.85
N TYR A 747 -50.67 -3.40 -26.86
CA TYR A 747 -50.28 -1.98 -26.82
C TYR A 747 -49.64 -1.47 -28.12
#